data_AF-A0A6A5G9R3-F1
#
_entry.id   AF-A0A6A5G9R3-F1
#
_cell.length_a   1.000
_cell.length_b   1.000
_cell.length_c   1.000
_cell.angle_alpha   90.00
_cell.angle_beta   90.00
_cell.angle_gamma   90.00
#
_symmetry.space_group_name_H-M   'P 1'
#
loop_
_entity.id
_entity.type
_entity.pdbx_description
1 polymer ?
#
loop_
_entity_poly.entity_id
_entity_poly.type
_entity_poly.pdbx_seq_one_letter_code
_entity_poly.pdbx_strand_id
1 'polypeptide(L)'
;MKQGDMKKLLAILFLVFGVQSLTGPEQVHIAFYTSPWDISVTWITFEDADPVLTYGTSTASMQNITGTTNTWKFGGIIRHSHVVILNSLKPSSQYYYQIGSRVFTFRTLSANLKSYKVCVFGDLGVYNGRSTQSIINNGIAGKFDFIVHIGDLAYDLHSNNGKLGDQYMNTLEPVISRIPYMVIAGNHENDNANFTNFKNRFVMPPTGSDDNQFYSIDIGPVHWVGLSTEYYGFEEQYGNTSIFTQYNWLTKDLEAANKNRDNVPWITLYQHRPFYCSVEEGADCTLYENVVLRHGALGIPGLEQEYIKNSVDIGFAGHMHAYERMWPVADLKYYKGEEAYHNPVAPVYILTGSAGCHSSGMKFSPIPMPWSAHRSDDYGYTVMTVANTTHILFEQISINKNGGVIDSVWVSKDIGHLHSETYKILVFSPATSKSHLISNGRIADELARAGHNVTLLEIDFLGIVDTTKSAKLVEKTIVRTPKRMQQFKDVLNGFSEAVMEDVGLIDLLNGNILYQNAHNALCEEFLERDDIFNKLKAENYDGFFSEQLNICGFGYAKALGIERRFLISSCPQFSHVYDYTSHPAPYASVPFSSDMSPEPTYYERAKNLLNGFTCNILFRYLHTQLTSIFRNKFGQDFPSIPEIVRNVDIIFLATDEIIDFSAPTLPNLVNIGGLGVDDDTTEMSPFFEAEMKKGVKGVIFFSLGTIANTSTFDKKVMESFLGIVKKFPDYHFLIRADKYDKNTKERAKGISNVLVSDWLPQPAILHHPRLRTFITHAGYNGLVEAARAGVPLITIPFMFDQNLNSRAIEKKGWGIRTDKKQLLNDPDSIEAAIREMLTNPSYTKQAHRIRDLIKSKPMGARERFIKTTEWVIKNGGVHELLTEGRDLSLITSYNLDIFVPLLFVFLFLIVIPFLKLIGGFYYFSCFGHIVSKHKKD
;
A
#
# COMPACT_ATOMS: atom_id res chain seq x y z
N MET A 1 -34.27 52.16 41.98
CA MET A 1 -32.96 52.54 42.57
C MET A 1 -31.89 52.35 41.50
N LYS A 2 -31.06 53.37 41.25
CA LYS A 2 -30.11 53.38 40.12
C LYS A 2 -28.91 52.46 40.37
N GLN A 3 -28.44 51.85 39.29
CA GLN A 3 -27.37 50.86 39.13
C GLN A 3 -25.96 51.31 39.60
N GLY A 4 -25.84 52.50 40.20
CA GLY A 4 -24.58 53.10 40.65
C GLY A 4 -24.19 52.75 42.10
N ASP A 5 -25.16 52.50 42.99
CA ASP A 5 -24.87 52.29 44.42
C ASP A 5 -24.51 50.84 44.78
N MET A 6 -24.87 49.88 43.94
CA MET A 6 -24.51 48.46 44.13
C MET A 6 -23.03 48.19 43.79
N LYS A 7 -22.43 48.99 42.88
CA LYS A 7 -20.99 48.92 42.59
C LYS A 7 -20.13 49.52 43.70
N LYS A 8 -20.63 50.50 44.46
CA LYS A 8 -19.92 51.05 45.62
C LYS A 8 -19.98 50.13 46.83
N LEU A 9 -21.08 49.40 47.05
CA LEU A 9 -21.16 48.42 48.14
C LEU A 9 -20.28 47.17 47.90
N LEU A 10 -20.17 46.72 46.64
CA LEU A 10 -19.25 45.64 46.25
C LEU A 10 -17.77 46.07 46.28
N ALA A 11 -17.46 47.33 45.91
CA ALA A 11 -16.11 47.85 46.02
C ALA A 11 -15.66 48.05 47.48
N ILE A 12 -16.58 48.39 48.40
CA ILE A 12 -16.26 48.54 49.82
C ILE A 12 -16.11 47.19 50.52
N LEU A 13 -16.79 46.12 50.08
CA LEU A 13 -16.52 44.76 50.57
C LEU A 13 -15.16 44.19 50.09
N PHE A 14 -14.65 44.65 48.95
CA PHE A 14 -13.31 44.29 48.46
C PHE A 14 -12.16 45.08 49.13
N LEU A 15 -12.48 46.14 49.88
CA LEU A 15 -11.48 46.99 50.56
C LEU A 15 -11.26 46.63 52.05
N VAL A 16 -12.03 45.71 52.63
CA VAL A 16 -11.95 45.36 54.07
C VAL A 16 -11.27 44.00 54.33
N PHE A 17 -11.09 43.16 53.31
CA PHE A 17 -10.17 42.03 53.38
C PHE A 17 -8.98 42.32 52.47
N GLY A 18 -7.97 42.98 53.03
CA GLY A 18 -6.63 42.96 52.45
C GLY A 18 -6.23 41.48 52.32
N VAL A 19 -6.25 40.98 51.09
CA VAL A 19 -5.66 39.68 50.77
C VAL A 19 -4.17 39.86 51.06
N GLN A 20 -3.73 39.35 52.22
CA GLN A 20 -2.32 39.07 52.43
C GLN A 20 -1.87 38.25 51.23
N SER A 21 -0.92 38.81 50.47
CA SER A 21 -0.09 38.06 49.54
C SER A 21 0.35 36.78 50.24
N LEU A 22 -0.22 35.62 49.86
CA LEU A 22 0.23 34.32 50.32
C LEU A 22 1.63 34.11 49.73
N THR A 23 2.65 34.44 50.53
CA THR A 23 4.07 34.18 50.25
C THR A 23 4.36 32.68 50.43
N GLY A 24 3.69 31.82 49.66
CA GLY A 24 3.73 30.36 49.81
C GLY A 24 3.70 29.62 48.46
N PRO A 25 3.94 28.30 48.48
CA PRO A 25 3.97 27.47 47.28
C PRO A 25 2.61 27.47 46.59
N GLU A 26 2.61 27.67 45.28
CA GLU A 26 1.43 27.70 44.42
C GLU A 26 1.60 26.82 43.17
N GLN A 27 0.54 26.69 42.38
CA GLN A 27 0.54 25.91 41.14
C GLN A 27 0.91 24.43 41.37
N VAL A 28 0.52 23.88 42.52
CA VAL A 28 0.83 22.49 42.89
C VAL A 28 0.13 21.52 41.95
N HIS A 29 0.88 20.66 41.29
CA HIS A 29 0.35 19.66 40.38
C HIS A 29 1.16 18.37 40.40
N ILE A 30 0.52 17.28 39.97
CA ILE A 30 1.14 15.95 39.92
C ILE A 30 1.03 15.32 38.53
N ALA A 31 2.01 14.49 38.15
CA ALA A 31 1.98 13.70 36.93
C ALA A 31 2.58 12.32 37.15
N PHE A 32 2.32 11.37 36.25
CA PHE A 32 3.05 10.10 36.25
C PHE A 32 4.50 10.33 35.79
N TYR A 33 5.41 9.53 36.35
CA TYR A 33 6.84 9.61 36.03
C TYR A 33 7.31 8.36 35.25
N THR A 34 7.95 7.39 35.90
CA THR A 34 8.45 6.17 35.24
C THR A 34 7.44 5.03 35.22
N SER A 35 6.39 5.10 36.03
CA SER A 35 5.31 4.11 36.09
C SER A 35 4.04 4.76 36.64
N PRO A 36 2.88 4.06 36.58
CA PRO A 36 1.62 4.54 37.17
C PRO A 36 1.65 4.74 38.69
N TRP A 37 2.71 4.30 39.37
CA TRP A 37 2.91 4.43 40.81
C TRP A 37 4.12 5.30 41.19
N ASP A 38 4.79 5.88 40.20
CA ASP A 38 5.81 6.91 40.39
C ASP A 38 5.18 8.26 40.04
N ILE A 39 5.15 9.17 41.00
CA ILE A 39 4.47 10.47 40.86
C ILE A 39 5.49 11.60 40.97
N SER A 40 5.52 12.48 39.97
CA SER A 40 6.18 13.79 40.09
C SER A 40 5.22 14.75 40.80
N VAL A 41 5.73 15.48 41.80
CA VAL A 41 5.02 16.58 42.46
C VAL A 41 5.78 17.87 42.15
N THR A 42 5.10 18.81 41.51
CA THR A 42 5.70 20.07 41.05
C THR A 42 4.95 21.26 41.64
N TRP A 43 5.67 22.29 42.08
CA TRP A 43 5.10 23.55 42.53
C TRP A 43 6.03 24.73 42.21
N ILE A 44 5.49 25.95 42.26
CA ILE A 44 6.23 27.17 41.98
C ILE A 44 6.27 28.08 43.22
N THR A 45 7.42 28.74 43.40
CA THR A 45 7.58 29.91 44.27
C THR A 45 8.22 31.07 43.49
N PHE A 46 8.06 32.29 44.01
CA PHE A 46 8.67 33.51 43.47
C PHE A 46 9.88 33.99 44.27
N GLU A 47 10.11 33.38 45.43
CA GLU A 47 11.28 33.57 46.27
C GLU A 47 11.99 32.23 46.40
N ASP A 48 13.31 32.27 46.62
CA ASP A 48 14.11 31.06 46.78
C ASP A 48 13.63 30.27 48.01
N ALA A 49 13.45 28.96 47.84
CA ALA A 49 12.89 28.07 48.84
C ALA A 49 13.46 26.66 48.69
N ASP A 50 13.60 25.95 49.82
CA ASP A 50 14.03 24.56 49.79
C ASP A 50 12.95 23.69 49.12
N PRO A 51 13.31 22.79 48.17
CA PRO A 51 12.36 21.89 47.50
C PRO A 51 11.99 20.71 48.42
N VAL A 52 11.49 20.98 49.62
CA VAL A 52 11.16 19.96 50.63
C VAL A 52 9.66 19.72 50.65
N LEU A 53 9.31 18.43 50.55
CA LEU A 53 7.96 17.94 50.66
C LEU A 53 7.89 16.87 51.74
N THR A 54 6.81 16.83 52.51
CA THR A 54 6.50 15.72 53.41
C THR A 54 5.36 14.90 52.85
N TYR A 55 5.45 13.56 52.90
CA TYR A 55 4.36 12.71 52.43
C TYR A 55 4.21 11.42 53.22
N GLY A 56 3.01 10.85 53.20
CA GLY A 56 2.72 9.56 53.82
C GLY A 56 1.27 9.13 53.60
N THR A 57 0.94 7.92 54.01
CA THR A 57 -0.44 7.40 53.95
C THR A 57 -1.33 7.88 55.10
N SER A 58 -0.76 8.67 56.03
CA SER A 58 -1.45 9.32 57.14
C SER A 58 -0.74 10.64 57.46
N THR A 59 -1.51 11.67 57.83
CA THR A 59 -0.97 12.97 58.26
C THR A 59 -0.18 12.87 59.58
N ALA A 60 -0.37 11.81 60.35
CA ALA A 60 0.39 11.55 61.59
C ALA A 60 1.78 10.92 61.35
N SER A 61 2.05 10.38 60.15
CA SER A 61 3.27 9.65 59.83
C SER A 61 3.75 9.98 58.42
N MET A 62 4.11 11.25 58.20
CA MET A 62 4.71 11.71 56.95
C MET A 62 6.24 11.76 57.06
N GLN A 63 6.93 11.47 55.97
CA GLN A 63 8.39 11.55 55.86
C GLN A 63 8.81 12.69 54.95
N ASN A 64 9.90 13.36 55.30
CA ASN A 64 10.50 14.41 54.47
C ASN A 64 11.20 13.79 53.26
N ILE A 65 11.08 14.44 52.12
CA ILE A 65 11.86 14.18 50.91
C ILE A 65 12.29 15.51 50.30
N THR A 66 13.54 15.57 49.85
CA THR A 66 14.09 16.74 49.18
C THR A 66 14.14 16.49 47.69
N GLY A 67 13.65 17.45 46.93
CA GLY A 67 13.61 17.45 45.48
C GLY A 67 14.71 18.30 44.85
N THR A 68 14.44 18.75 43.64
CA THR A 68 15.28 19.69 42.89
C THR A 68 14.54 21.00 42.66
N THR A 69 15.29 22.08 42.49
CA THR A 69 14.76 23.39 42.09
C THR A 69 15.38 23.79 40.78
N ASN A 70 14.56 24.18 39.82
CA ASN A 70 14.99 24.83 38.60
C ASN A 70 14.53 26.30 38.63
N THR A 71 15.49 27.22 38.63
CA THR A 71 15.24 28.66 38.67
C THR A 71 15.27 29.23 37.27
N TRP A 72 14.19 29.91 36.86
CA TRP A 72 14.06 30.45 35.51
C TRP A 72 13.47 31.86 35.53
N LYS A 73 13.83 32.65 34.52
CA LYS A 73 13.39 34.04 34.38
C LYS A 73 12.68 34.24 33.05
N PHE A 74 11.46 34.77 33.11
CA PHE A 74 10.69 35.12 31.92
C PHE A 74 9.99 36.47 32.11
N GLY A 75 10.13 37.38 31.14
CA GLY A 75 9.51 38.72 31.19
C GLY A 75 9.86 39.51 32.45
N GLY A 76 11.09 39.34 32.97
CA GLY A 76 11.56 40.03 34.18
C GLY A 76 11.18 39.38 35.51
N ILE A 77 10.32 38.36 35.51
CA ILE A 77 9.86 37.64 36.72
C ILE A 77 10.70 36.37 36.88
N ILE A 78 11.24 36.17 38.09
CA ILE A 78 11.95 34.94 38.46
C ILE A 78 10.95 33.98 39.10
N ARG A 79 11.01 32.71 38.69
CA ARG A 79 10.23 31.61 39.25
C ARG A 79 11.16 30.46 39.60
N HIS A 80 10.83 29.77 40.66
CA HIS A 80 11.51 28.56 41.10
C HIS A 80 10.53 27.40 40.96
N SER A 81 10.80 26.51 40.01
CA SER A 81 10.04 25.27 39.84
C SER A 81 10.68 24.18 40.67
N HIS A 82 9.97 23.72 41.69
CA HIS A 82 10.42 22.67 42.59
C HIS A 82 9.78 21.35 42.21
N VAL A 83 10.56 20.28 42.20
CA VAL A 83 10.13 18.96 41.74
C VAL A 83 10.58 17.90 42.74
N VAL A 84 9.65 17.07 43.18
CA VAL A 84 9.91 15.88 43.98
C VAL A 84 9.37 14.65 43.26
N ILE A 85 10.19 13.61 43.15
CA ILE A 85 9.76 12.32 42.58
C ILE A 85 9.46 11.35 43.72
N LEU A 86 8.20 10.89 43.79
CA LEU A 86 7.71 9.91 44.73
C LEU A 86 7.68 8.54 44.04
N ASN A 87 8.68 7.71 44.30
CA ASN A 87 8.83 6.41 43.65
C ASN A 87 8.19 5.26 44.44
N SER A 88 7.75 4.22 43.73
CA SER A 88 7.30 2.94 44.29
C SER A 88 6.17 3.10 45.31
N LEU A 89 5.23 4.02 45.03
CA LEU A 89 4.09 4.22 45.90
C LEU A 89 3.19 2.98 45.92
N LYS A 90 2.56 2.74 47.07
CA LYS A 90 1.63 1.60 47.18
C LYS A 90 0.43 1.84 46.27
N PRO A 91 0.02 0.87 45.44
CA PRO A 91 -1.20 0.98 44.66
C PRO A 91 -2.46 1.16 45.52
N SER A 92 -3.53 1.65 44.91
CA SER A 92 -4.86 1.80 45.54
C SER A 92 -4.88 2.61 46.85
N SER A 93 -3.86 3.43 47.12
CA SER A 93 -3.60 4.02 48.43
C SER A 93 -3.79 5.53 48.42
N GLN A 94 -4.42 6.05 49.47
CA GLN A 94 -4.49 7.50 49.72
C GLN A 94 -3.14 7.97 50.26
N TYR A 95 -2.60 9.03 49.66
CA TYR A 95 -1.42 9.73 50.14
C TYR A 95 -1.79 11.17 50.51
N TYR A 96 -1.20 11.63 51.61
CA TYR A 96 -1.17 13.03 52.00
C TYR A 96 0.23 13.54 51.71
N TYR A 97 0.33 14.75 51.19
CA TYR A 97 1.60 15.43 51.03
C TYR A 97 1.47 16.89 51.42
N GLN A 98 2.51 17.45 51.99
CA GLN A 98 2.53 18.80 52.51
C GLN A 98 3.74 19.57 51.97
N ILE A 99 3.45 20.79 51.52
CA ILE A 99 4.43 21.74 50.99
C ILE A 99 4.24 23.05 51.76
N GLY A 100 5.25 23.45 52.52
CA GLY A 100 5.11 24.53 53.50
C GLY A 100 3.96 24.25 54.50
N SER A 101 2.99 25.16 54.56
CA SER A 101 1.80 25.01 55.42
C SER A 101 0.60 24.34 54.75
N ARG A 102 0.69 24.00 53.45
CA ARG A 102 -0.44 23.50 52.65
C ARG A 102 -0.41 21.98 52.59
N VAL A 103 -1.51 21.33 52.96
CA VAL A 103 -1.68 19.88 52.89
C VAL A 103 -2.59 19.53 51.71
N PHE A 104 -2.13 18.58 50.90
CA PHE A 104 -2.80 18.07 49.73
C PHE A 104 -2.98 16.56 49.86
N THR A 105 -3.77 16.00 48.95
CA THR A 105 -3.98 14.55 48.92
C THR A 105 -4.23 14.07 47.51
N PHE A 106 -3.72 12.88 47.21
CA PHE A 106 -3.99 12.15 45.97
C PHE A 106 -4.18 10.68 46.28
N ARG A 107 -4.68 9.92 45.30
CA ARG A 107 -4.83 8.48 45.40
C ARG A 107 -4.09 7.82 44.24
N THR A 108 -3.23 6.86 44.54
CA THR A 108 -2.56 6.06 43.50
C THR A 108 -3.55 5.14 42.79
N LEU A 109 -3.27 4.85 41.51
CA LEU A 109 -4.11 3.96 40.72
C LEU A 109 -4.16 2.54 41.32
N SER A 110 -5.20 1.80 40.92
CA SER A 110 -5.41 0.40 41.31
C SER A 110 -4.18 -0.47 41.04
N ALA A 111 -3.93 -1.46 41.91
CA ALA A 111 -2.94 -2.52 41.61
C ALA A 111 -3.30 -3.32 40.35
N ASN A 112 -4.60 -3.46 40.09
CA ASN A 112 -5.15 -4.12 38.92
C ASN A 112 -5.65 -3.06 37.94
N LEU A 113 -4.78 -2.64 37.01
CA LEU A 113 -5.03 -1.58 36.02
C LEU A 113 -5.85 -2.06 34.80
N LYS A 114 -6.66 -3.12 34.94
CA LYS A 114 -7.50 -3.63 33.85
C LYS A 114 -8.58 -2.64 33.41
N SER A 115 -9.00 -1.73 34.28
CA SER A 115 -9.93 -0.66 33.93
C SER A 115 -9.59 0.66 34.60
N TYR A 116 -9.76 1.76 33.90
CA TYR A 116 -9.65 3.12 34.41
C TYR A 116 -10.35 4.10 33.46
N LYS A 117 -10.53 5.34 33.91
CA LYS A 117 -11.16 6.43 33.16
C LYS A 117 -10.21 7.62 33.01
N VAL A 118 -10.17 8.19 31.81
CA VAL A 118 -9.29 9.30 31.46
C VAL A 118 -10.13 10.45 30.93
N CYS A 119 -9.85 11.66 31.41
CA CYS A 119 -10.36 12.89 30.81
C CYS A 119 -9.36 13.38 29.76
N VAL A 120 -9.79 13.48 28.50
CA VAL A 120 -8.94 13.84 27.36
C VAL A 120 -9.51 15.09 26.70
N PHE A 121 -8.68 16.13 26.57
CA PHE A 121 -9.06 17.37 25.91
C PHE A 121 -7.85 18.16 25.41
N GLY A 122 -8.04 19.03 24.44
CA GLY A 122 -7.11 20.09 24.04
C GLY A 122 -7.69 21.48 24.30
N ASP A 123 -6.86 22.50 24.17
CA ASP A 123 -7.32 23.85 23.84
C ASP A 123 -8.14 24.51 24.98
N LEU A 124 -7.65 24.37 26.22
CA LEU A 124 -8.28 24.96 27.42
C LEU A 124 -7.60 26.26 27.86
N GLY A 125 -8.35 27.35 27.76
CA GLY A 125 -7.91 28.69 28.09
C GLY A 125 -8.37 29.19 29.45
N VAL A 126 -7.73 30.28 29.90
CA VAL A 126 -8.25 31.10 31.02
C VAL A 126 -9.48 31.87 30.57
N TYR A 127 -9.42 32.47 29.38
CA TYR A 127 -10.54 33.17 28.77
C TYR A 127 -11.44 32.16 28.08
N ASN A 128 -12.72 32.15 28.45
CA ASN A 128 -13.73 31.25 27.88
C ASN A 128 -13.36 29.75 28.01
N GLY A 129 -12.65 29.39 29.10
CA GLY A 129 -12.45 28.00 29.55
C GLY A 129 -13.75 27.37 30.07
N ARG A 130 -14.69 27.09 29.16
CA ARG A 130 -16.05 26.64 29.47
C ARG A 130 -16.08 25.31 30.21
N SER A 131 -15.12 24.42 29.92
CA SER A 131 -15.03 23.10 30.56
C SER A 131 -14.34 23.12 31.93
N THR A 132 -13.64 24.19 32.32
CA THR A 132 -12.80 24.25 33.54
C THR A 132 -13.55 23.80 34.80
N GLN A 133 -14.72 24.40 35.08
CA GLN A 133 -15.46 24.07 36.29
C GLN A 133 -16.00 22.63 36.27
N SER A 134 -16.40 22.13 35.09
CA SER A 134 -16.88 20.75 34.93
C SER A 134 -15.75 19.75 35.17
N ILE A 135 -14.56 20.01 34.63
CA ILE A 135 -13.36 19.18 34.81
C ILE A 135 -12.97 19.14 36.30
N ILE A 136 -12.93 20.30 36.98
CA ILE A 136 -12.62 20.36 38.41
C ILE A 136 -13.63 19.55 39.24
N ASN A 137 -14.93 19.79 39.03
CA ASN A 137 -15.98 19.14 39.80
C ASN A 137 -15.98 17.62 39.59
N ASN A 138 -15.87 17.18 38.33
CA ASN A 138 -15.91 15.76 37.99
C ASN A 138 -14.61 15.03 38.37
N GLY A 139 -13.45 15.68 38.26
CA GLY A 139 -12.17 15.13 38.72
C GLY A 139 -12.15 14.94 40.23
N ILE A 140 -12.57 15.95 41.00
CA ILE A 140 -12.70 15.85 42.47
C ILE A 140 -13.72 14.78 42.87
N ALA A 141 -14.80 14.63 42.11
CA ALA A 141 -15.82 13.59 42.32
C ALA A 141 -15.37 12.18 41.87
N GLY A 142 -14.14 12.01 41.36
CA GLY A 142 -13.62 10.70 40.94
C GLY A 142 -14.30 10.13 39.70
N LYS A 143 -14.74 11.00 38.77
CA LYS A 143 -15.34 10.55 37.49
C LYS A 143 -14.29 10.08 36.48
N PHE A 144 -13.04 10.45 36.67
CA PHE A 144 -11.87 9.99 35.94
C PHE A 144 -10.66 9.96 36.86
N ASP A 145 -9.70 9.09 36.54
CA ASP A 145 -8.54 8.75 37.36
C ASP A 145 -7.34 9.66 37.07
N PHE A 146 -7.21 10.14 35.82
CA PHE A 146 -6.21 11.12 35.40
C PHE A 146 -6.67 11.93 34.18
N ILE A 147 -5.89 12.96 33.84
CA ILE A 147 -6.15 13.87 32.73
C ILE A 147 -5.01 13.76 31.70
N VAL A 148 -5.37 13.82 30.42
CA VAL A 148 -4.46 14.05 29.28
C VAL A 148 -4.88 15.35 28.59
N HIS A 149 -4.00 16.36 28.60
CA HIS A 149 -4.20 17.64 27.93
C HIS A 149 -3.32 17.75 26.67
N ILE A 150 -3.97 17.89 25.52
CA ILE A 150 -3.38 17.78 24.19
C ILE A 150 -3.02 19.17 23.62
N GLY A 151 -2.23 19.94 24.36
CA GLY A 151 -1.71 21.24 23.92
C GLY A 151 -2.68 22.42 24.03
N ASP A 152 -2.14 23.61 23.81
CA ASP A 152 -2.79 24.92 23.91
C ASP A 152 -3.27 25.24 25.34
N LEU A 153 -2.34 25.16 26.27
CA LEU A 153 -2.53 25.41 27.69
C LEU A 153 -2.60 26.91 27.98
N ALA A 154 -3.70 27.34 28.58
CA ALA A 154 -3.98 28.76 28.83
C ALA A 154 -4.03 29.62 27.56
N TYR A 155 -3.87 29.03 26.37
CA TYR A 155 -3.50 29.63 25.09
C TYR A 155 -2.18 30.38 25.06
N ASP A 156 -1.73 31.05 26.10
CA ASP A 156 -0.39 31.62 26.06
C ASP A 156 0.18 31.58 27.47
N LEU A 157 0.80 30.46 27.84
CA LEU A 157 1.45 30.35 29.15
C LEU A 157 2.41 31.51 29.40
N HIS A 158 3.03 32.02 28.34
CA HIS A 158 4.01 33.10 28.35
C HIS A 158 3.41 34.51 28.38
N SER A 159 2.11 34.66 28.12
CA SER A 159 1.43 35.96 28.13
C SER A 159 1.54 36.68 29.48
N ASN A 160 1.59 38.02 29.43
CA ASN A 160 1.77 38.87 30.60
C ASN A 160 3.00 38.49 31.45
N ASN A 161 4.14 38.25 30.80
CA ASN A 161 5.39 37.81 31.44
C ASN A 161 5.23 36.50 32.23
N GLY A 162 4.40 35.58 31.72
CA GLY A 162 4.09 34.30 32.35
C GLY A 162 2.96 34.32 33.39
N LYS A 163 2.38 35.49 33.70
CA LYS A 163 1.31 35.61 34.70
C LYS A 163 0.01 34.92 34.28
N LEU A 164 -0.26 34.81 32.97
CA LEU A 164 -1.42 34.08 32.49
C LEU A 164 -1.29 32.58 32.78
N GLY A 165 -0.08 32.02 32.58
CA GLY A 165 0.24 30.66 32.99
C GLY A 165 0.10 30.46 34.51
N ASP A 166 0.57 31.42 35.31
CA ASP A 166 0.42 31.36 36.77
C ASP A 166 -1.07 31.31 37.19
N GLN A 167 -1.90 32.18 36.62
CA GLN A 167 -3.35 32.19 36.84
C GLN A 167 -4.01 30.87 36.40
N TYR A 168 -3.64 30.35 35.23
CA TYR A 168 -4.19 29.11 34.69
C TYR A 168 -3.92 27.93 35.61
N MET A 169 -2.66 27.75 36.00
CA MET A 169 -2.25 26.66 36.90
C MET A 169 -2.92 26.78 38.27
N ASN A 170 -3.00 27.98 38.84
CA ASN A 170 -3.72 28.21 40.09
C ASN A 170 -5.23 27.93 39.99
N THR A 171 -5.83 28.14 38.81
CA THR A 171 -7.25 27.84 38.58
C THR A 171 -7.51 26.33 38.57
N LEU A 172 -6.61 25.55 37.99
CA LEU A 172 -6.72 24.09 37.90
C LEU A 172 -6.16 23.35 39.12
N GLU A 173 -5.32 23.99 39.94
CA GLU A 173 -4.67 23.41 41.13
C GLU A 173 -5.60 22.53 41.97
N PRO A 174 -6.87 22.91 42.26
CA PRO A 174 -7.76 22.08 43.07
C PRO A 174 -7.97 20.66 42.55
N VAL A 175 -7.83 20.43 41.23
CA VAL A 175 -7.94 19.11 40.62
C VAL A 175 -6.57 18.53 40.29
N ILE A 176 -5.66 19.28 39.66
CA ILE A 176 -4.36 18.75 39.21
C ILE A 176 -3.36 18.51 40.35
N SER A 177 -3.61 19.01 41.56
CA SER A 177 -2.87 18.62 42.77
C SER A 177 -3.32 17.25 43.32
N ARG A 178 -4.42 16.69 42.81
CA ARG A 178 -5.07 15.47 43.33
C ARG A 178 -5.06 14.31 42.35
N ILE A 179 -5.10 14.61 41.05
CA ILE A 179 -5.08 13.62 39.99
C ILE A 179 -3.94 13.92 39.00
N PRO A 180 -3.26 12.90 38.46
CA PRO A 180 -2.21 13.08 37.47
C PRO A 180 -2.68 13.87 36.25
N TYR A 181 -1.86 14.83 35.82
CA TYR A 181 -2.12 15.75 34.72
C TYR A 181 -0.99 15.64 33.68
N MET A 182 -1.24 14.86 32.64
CA MET A 182 -0.29 14.58 31.56
C MET A 182 -0.49 15.60 30.43
N VAL A 183 0.59 16.18 29.88
CA VAL A 183 0.51 17.30 28.95
C VAL A 183 1.53 17.20 27.82
N ILE A 184 1.13 17.63 26.62
CA ILE A 184 2.05 17.97 25.52
C ILE A 184 1.89 19.44 25.15
N ALA A 185 2.83 19.98 24.39
CA ALA A 185 2.76 21.34 23.86
C ALA A 185 1.93 21.40 22.57
N GLY A 186 1.15 22.47 22.42
CA GLY A 186 0.56 22.94 21.17
C GLY A 186 1.22 24.22 20.67
N ASN A 187 0.72 24.80 19.57
CA ASN A 187 1.35 25.99 18.96
C ASN A 187 1.39 27.19 19.91
N HIS A 188 0.43 27.27 20.82
CA HIS A 188 0.29 28.36 21.77
C HIS A 188 1.31 28.29 22.93
N GLU A 189 2.00 27.16 23.09
CA GLU A 189 3.15 27.06 24.00
C GLU A 189 4.45 27.63 23.39
N ASN A 190 4.48 27.91 22.08
CA ASN A 190 5.66 28.49 21.42
C ASN A 190 5.82 29.97 21.83
N ASP A 191 6.71 30.21 22.78
CA ASP A 191 7.03 31.55 23.27
C ASP A 191 8.18 32.26 22.52
N ASN A 192 8.54 31.75 21.33
CA ASN A 192 9.73 32.14 20.56
C ASN A 192 11.05 31.98 21.33
N ALA A 193 11.03 31.24 22.45
CA ALA A 193 12.17 31.00 23.32
C ALA A 193 12.27 29.52 23.69
N ASN A 194 11.98 28.63 22.73
CA ASN A 194 12.00 27.18 22.89
C ASN A 194 11.15 26.73 24.10
N PHE A 195 9.85 27.03 24.01
CA PHE A 195 8.80 26.58 24.93
C PHE A 195 9.13 26.80 26.41
N THR A 196 9.72 27.96 26.74
CA THR A 196 10.28 28.23 28.08
C THR A 196 9.25 28.11 29.19
N ASN A 197 8.04 28.66 29.05
CA ASN A 197 7.03 28.49 30.11
C ASN A 197 6.55 27.03 30.25
N PHE A 198 6.39 26.30 29.15
CA PHE A 198 5.95 24.91 29.17
C PHE A 198 7.00 24.01 29.83
N LYS A 199 8.23 23.99 29.31
CA LYS A 199 9.29 23.09 29.78
C LYS A 199 9.65 23.27 31.25
N ASN A 200 9.52 24.51 31.76
CA ASN A 200 9.87 24.81 33.15
C ASN A 200 8.71 24.62 34.12
N ARG A 201 7.46 24.49 33.65
CA ARG A 201 6.29 24.27 34.52
C ARG A 201 5.98 22.79 34.73
N PHE A 202 6.30 21.93 33.77
CA PHE A 202 5.86 20.54 33.76
C PHE A 202 7.01 19.54 33.87
N VAL A 203 6.71 18.34 34.37
CA VAL A 203 7.64 17.20 34.47
C VAL A 203 6.91 15.93 34.06
N MET A 204 7.18 15.48 32.84
CA MET A 204 6.58 14.31 32.21
C MET A 204 7.51 13.08 32.33
N PRO A 205 7.05 11.87 31.95
CA PRO A 205 7.87 10.67 31.91
C PRO A 205 9.19 10.87 31.15
N PRO A 206 10.35 10.45 31.71
CA PRO A 206 11.67 10.66 31.11
C PRO A 206 12.01 9.56 30.09
N THR A 207 11.08 9.28 29.18
CA THR A 207 11.18 8.19 28.19
C THR A 207 11.47 8.68 26.77
N GLY A 208 11.22 9.97 26.49
CA GLY A 208 11.47 10.61 25.20
C GLY A 208 12.41 11.81 25.31
N SER A 209 11.88 13.01 25.19
CA SER A 209 12.63 14.26 25.28
C SER A 209 12.85 14.72 26.72
N ASP A 210 13.99 15.35 26.99
CA ASP A 210 14.31 15.96 28.29
C ASP A 210 13.49 17.23 28.61
N ASP A 211 12.77 17.79 27.63
CA ASP A 211 12.02 19.06 27.73
C ASP A 211 10.48 18.89 27.70
N ASN A 212 10.01 17.66 27.94
CA ASN A 212 8.60 17.27 28.00
C ASN A 212 7.83 17.34 26.67
N GLN A 213 8.50 17.50 25.53
CA GLN A 213 7.86 17.62 24.22
C GLN A 213 7.27 16.30 23.71
N PHE A 214 7.94 15.17 23.95
CA PHE A 214 7.44 13.85 23.63
C PHE A 214 7.91 12.80 24.64
N TYR A 215 7.06 11.82 24.91
CA TYR A 215 7.30 10.75 25.90
C TYR A 215 6.27 9.64 25.74
N SER A 216 6.55 8.49 26.35
CA SER A 216 5.62 7.35 26.45
C SER A 216 5.53 6.76 27.86
N ILE A 217 4.41 6.11 28.18
CA ILE A 217 4.21 5.38 29.45
C ILE A 217 3.15 4.27 29.30
N ASP A 218 3.42 3.12 29.90
CA ASP A 218 2.46 2.02 30.02
C ASP A 218 1.54 2.21 31.23
N ILE A 219 0.23 2.27 31.00
CA ILE A 219 -0.79 2.34 32.05
C ILE A 219 -1.81 1.22 31.80
N GLY A 220 -1.67 0.12 32.55
CA GLY A 220 -2.53 -1.04 32.40
C GLY A 220 -2.43 -1.62 30.98
N PRO A 221 -3.55 -1.80 30.25
CA PRO A 221 -3.52 -2.38 28.92
C PRO A 221 -3.21 -1.38 27.80
N VAL A 222 -2.85 -0.12 28.12
CA VAL A 222 -2.61 0.93 27.13
C VAL A 222 -1.20 1.49 27.25
N HIS A 223 -0.48 1.50 26.12
CA HIS A 223 0.74 2.23 25.90
C HIS A 223 0.38 3.63 25.39
N TRP A 224 0.67 4.65 26.21
CA TRP A 224 0.35 6.05 25.91
C TRP A 224 1.56 6.76 25.35
N VAL A 225 1.40 7.48 24.24
CA VAL A 225 2.47 8.24 23.59
C VAL A 225 2.03 9.68 23.36
N GLY A 226 2.75 10.63 23.95
CA GLY A 226 2.61 12.06 23.69
C GLY A 226 3.66 12.53 22.69
N LEU A 227 3.25 13.31 21.69
CA LEU A 227 4.13 13.81 20.63
C LEU A 227 4.02 15.31 20.43
N SER A 228 5.15 15.95 20.09
CA SER A 228 5.17 17.34 19.67
C SER A 228 4.91 17.44 18.16
N THR A 229 3.80 18.06 17.80
CA THR A 229 3.51 18.44 16.40
C THR A 229 4.19 19.74 16.01
N GLU A 230 4.69 20.49 16.99
CA GLU A 230 5.20 21.84 16.80
C GLU A 230 6.61 21.86 16.22
N TYR A 231 7.36 20.75 16.31
CA TYR A 231 8.58 20.60 15.52
C TYR A 231 8.30 20.61 14.01
N TYR A 232 7.13 20.14 13.57
CA TYR A 232 6.69 20.23 12.17
C TYR A 232 6.07 21.60 11.88
N GLY A 233 5.21 22.10 12.78
CA GLY A 233 4.55 23.40 12.62
C GLY A 233 5.52 24.59 12.59
N PHE A 234 6.67 24.48 13.26
CA PHE A 234 7.71 25.52 13.30
C PHE A 234 9.07 24.99 12.83
N GLU A 235 9.07 24.19 11.76
CA GLU A 235 10.29 23.61 11.16
C GLU A 235 11.38 24.67 10.90
N GLU A 236 11.01 25.84 10.37
CA GLU A 236 11.96 26.94 10.09
C GLU A 236 12.65 27.47 11.35
N GLN A 237 11.99 27.40 12.50
CA GLN A 237 12.49 27.93 13.77
C GLN A 237 13.38 26.90 14.50
N TYR A 238 12.99 25.63 14.51
CA TYR A 238 13.64 24.57 15.30
C TYR A 238 14.52 23.63 14.48
N GLY A 239 14.43 23.68 13.15
CA GLY A 239 15.16 22.81 12.23
C GLY A 239 14.65 21.36 12.26
N ASN A 240 15.12 20.58 11.28
CA ASN A 240 14.69 19.20 11.11
C ASN A 240 15.31 18.21 12.11
N THR A 241 16.35 18.59 12.85
CA THR A 241 17.00 17.71 13.85
C THR A 241 16.01 17.21 14.90
N SER A 242 15.14 18.09 15.41
CA SER A 242 14.13 17.73 16.41
C SER A 242 13.09 16.78 15.83
N ILE A 243 12.67 17.00 14.57
CA ILE A 243 11.76 16.10 13.83
C ILE A 243 12.37 14.69 13.73
N PHE A 244 13.62 14.58 13.27
CA PHE A 244 14.29 13.28 13.16
C PHE A 244 14.53 12.62 14.52
N THR A 245 14.81 13.40 15.56
CA THR A 245 15.02 12.88 16.91
C THR A 245 13.73 12.25 17.44
N GLN A 246 12.61 12.97 17.34
CA GLN A 246 11.30 12.45 17.71
C GLN A 246 10.90 11.24 16.85
N TYR A 247 11.06 11.32 15.53
CA TYR A 247 10.70 10.23 14.61
C TYR A 247 11.47 8.95 14.91
N ASN A 248 12.80 9.03 15.05
CA ASN A 248 13.64 7.87 15.33
C ASN A 248 13.36 7.27 16.72
N TRP A 249 13.01 8.11 17.70
CA TRP A 249 12.56 7.65 19.01
C TRP A 249 11.21 6.93 18.89
N LEU A 250 10.24 7.55 18.23
CA LEU A 250 8.89 7.03 18.04
C LEU A 250 8.90 5.67 17.33
N THR A 251 9.70 5.51 16.27
CA THR A 251 9.82 4.22 15.57
C THR A 251 10.25 3.11 16.54
N LYS A 252 11.24 3.37 17.41
CA LYS A 252 11.72 2.39 18.38
C LYS A 252 10.70 2.10 19.48
N ASP A 253 10.04 3.14 19.97
CA ASP A 253 9.01 3.07 21.00
C ASP A 253 7.80 2.26 20.52
N LEU A 254 7.27 2.59 19.33
CA LEU A 254 6.15 1.86 18.73
C LEU A 254 6.51 0.43 18.35
N GLU A 255 7.73 0.16 17.83
CA GLU A 255 8.16 -1.21 17.55
C GLU A 255 8.26 -2.05 18.83
N ALA A 256 8.70 -1.47 19.95
CA ALA A 256 8.74 -2.13 21.25
C ALA A 256 7.32 -2.38 21.79
N ALA A 257 6.45 -1.37 21.72
CA ALA A 257 5.06 -1.47 22.18
C ALA A 257 4.25 -2.47 21.33
N ASN A 258 4.44 -2.50 20.02
CA ASN A 258 3.78 -3.45 19.13
C ASN A 258 4.24 -4.90 19.40
N LYS A 259 5.51 -5.11 19.78
CA LYS A 259 6.00 -6.42 20.26
C LYS A 259 5.45 -6.82 21.62
N ASN A 260 4.97 -5.87 22.44
CA ASN A 260 4.47 -6.10 23.79
C ASN A 260 2.93 -6.17 23.88
N ARG A 261 2.24 -6.36 22.74
CA ARG A 261 0.78 -6.40 22.63
C ARG A 261 0.09 -7.44 23.50
N ASP A 262 0.77 -8.52 23.84
CA ASP A 262 0.24 -9.55 24.74
C ASP A 262 0.00 -9.04 26.16
N ASN A 263 0.80 -8.06 26.61
CA ASN A 263 0.69 -7.45 27.94
C ASN A 263 -0.01 -6.08 27.89
N VAL A 264 0.29 -5.28 26.86
CA VAL A 264 -0.20 -3.92 26.66
C VAL A 264 -0.87 -3.85 25.26
N PRO A 265 -2.11 -4.35 25.14
CA PRO A 265 -2.73 -4.55 23.84
C PRO A 265 -3.04 -3.26 23.09
N TRP A 266 -3.24 -2.12 23.74
CA TRP A 266 -3.61 -0.88 23.08
C TRP A 266 -2.42 0.08 22.93
N ILE A 267 -2.22 0.67 21.75
CA ILE A 267 -1.43 1.90 21.59
C ILE A 267 -2.37 3.07 21.35
N THR A 268 -2.24 4.09 22.20
CA THR A 268 -2.92 5.37 22.07
C THR A 268 -1.91 6.48 21.94
N LEU A 269 -2.01 7.28 20.88
CA LEU A 269 -1.24 8.49 20.70
C LEU A 269 -2.09 9.73 20.94
N TYR A 270 -1.46 10.79 21.43
CA TYR A 270 -2.04 12.12 21.48
C TYR A 270 -1.00 13.14 21.02
N GLN A 271 -1.45 14.05 20.15
CA GLN A 271 -0.63 15.02 19.45
C GLN A 271 -1.48 16.29 19.25
N HIS A 272 -0.91 17.49 19.22
CA HIS A 272 -1.75 18.68 19.16
C HIS A 272 -2.44 18.87 17.80
N ARG A 273 -1.67 18.99 16.71
CA ARG A 273 -2.21 19.16 15.35
C ARG A 273 -2.77 17.84 14.77
N PRO A 274 -4.00 17.81 14.23
CA PRO A 274 -4.60 16.59 13.68
C PRO A 274 -4.11 16.21 12.26
N PHE A 275 -4.15 14.91 11.95
CA PHE A 275 -4.00 14.40 10.57
C PHE A 275 -5.25 14.58 9.70
N TYR A 276 -6.43 14.59 10.34
CA TYR A 276 -7.74 14.65 9.70
C TYR A 276 -8.62 15.64 10.46
N CYS A 277 -9.29 16.56 9.75
CA CYS A 277 -10.37 17.40 10.29
C CYS A 277 -11.28 17.93 9.18
N SER A 278 -12.55 18.19 9.48
CA SER A 278 -13.56 18.61 8.49
C SER A 278 -14.27 19.93 8.81
N VAL A 279 -13.70 20.73 9.71
CA VAL A 279 -14.18 22.10 9.99
C VAL A 279 -14.03 23.01 8.76
N GLU A 280 -14.91 24.00 8.60
CA GLU A 280 -15.07 24.82 7.39
C GLU A 280 -13.98 25.91 7.24
N GLU A 281 -13.52 26.11 6.00
CA GLU A 281 -12.57 27.12 5.47
C GLU A 281 -11.20 27.32 6.19
N GLY A 282 -10.10 27.02 5.49
CA GLY A 282 -8.75 27.50 5.83
C GLY A 282 -8.03 26.84 7.00
N ALA A 283 -8.59 25.75 7.53
CA ALA A 283 -8.13 25.10 8.75
C ALA A 283 -6.92 24.16 8.53
N ASP A 284 -5.91 24.25 9.41
CA ASP A 284 -4.55 23.69 9.34
C ASP A 284 -4.36 22.31 8.71
N CYS A 285 -5.34 21.41 8.75
CA CYS A 285 -5.23 20.02 8.30
C CYS A 285 -4.89 19.84 6.81
N THR A 286 -5.00 20.90 6.01
CA THR A 286 -4.62 20.91 4.58
C THR A 286 -3.40 21.76 4.27
N LEU A 287 -2.84 22.45 5.28
CA LEU A 287 -1.64 23.25 5.14
C LEU A 287 -0.40 22.36 5.00
N TYR A 288 0.68 22.95 4.47
CA TYR A 288 1.91 22.25 4.14
C TYR A 288 2.45 21.47 5.36
N GLU A 289 2.54 22.11 6.52
CA GLU A 289 3.03 21.55 7.77
C GLU A 289 2.24 20.31 8.21
N ASN A 290 0.90 20.31 8.11
CA ASN A 290 0.09 19.14 8.46
C ASN A 290 0.20 18.04 7.39
N VAL A 291 0.39 18.41 6.12
CA VAL A 291 0.68 17.43 5.05
C VAL A 291 2.03 16.76 5.29
N VAL A 292 3.07 17.52 5.66
CA VAL A 292 4.40 16.98 6.01
C VAL A 292 4.33 16.14 7.28
N LEU A 293 3.65 16.62 8.31
CA LEU A 293 3.41 15.88 9.55
C LEU A 293 2.75 14.52 9.29
N ARG A 294 1.77 14.45 8.38
CA ARG A 294 1.07 13.19 8.05
C ARG A 294 1.90 12.29 7.11
N HIS A 295 2.33 12.83 5.97
CA HIS A 295 2.86 12.05 4.82
C HIS A 295 4.37 12.19 4.62
N GLY A 296 5.00 13.20 5.19
CA GLY A 296 6.37 13.60 4.90
C GLY A 296 6.49 14.35 3.58
N ALA A 297 7.55 15.14 3.45
CA ALA A 297 7.95 15.78 2.19
C ALA A 297 9.43 16.18 2.24
N LEU A 298 10.07 16.31 1.08
CA LEU A 298 11.45 16.84 0.95
C LEU A 298 12.49 16.14 1.87
N GLY A 299 12.30 14.85 2.15
CA GLY A 299 13.17 14.05 3.03
C GLY A 299 12.81 14.10 4.51
N ILE A 300 11.84 14.92 4.91
CA ILE A 300 11.25 14.90 6.26
C ILE A 300 10.24 13.75 6.34
N PRO A 301 10.35 12.87 7.35
CA PRO A 301 9.44 11.74 7.49
C PRO A 301 8.06 12.19 8.00
N GLY A 302 7.00 11.51 7.58
CA GLY A 302 5.63 11.69 8.10
C GLY A 302 5.31 10.67 9.18
N LEU A 303 4.43 11.03 10.12
CA LEU A 303 4.09 10.21 11.28
C LEU A 303 3.05 9.12 10.99
N GLU A 304 2.12 9.34 10.04
CA GLU A 304 0.99 8.41 9.84
C GLU A 304 1.45 7.02 9.39
N GLN A 305 2.53 6.95 8.60
CA GLN A 305 3.07 5.65 8.15
C GLN A 305 3.61 4.82 9.32
N GLU A 306 4.22 5.44 10.33
CA GLU A 306 4.63 4.71 11.54
C GLU A 306 3.42 4.24 12.36
N TYR A 307 2.32 4.98 12.33
CA TYR A 307 1.09 4.59 13.02
C TYR A 307 0.45 3.37 12.35
N ILE A 308 0.43 3.36 11.01
CA ILE A 308 -0.06 2.23 10.22
C ILE A 308 0.83 1.00 10.42
N LYS A 309 2.14 1.16 10.23
CA LYS A 309 3.14 0.08 10.35
C LYS A 309 3.09 -0.62 11.72
N ASN A 310 2.90 0.14 12.81
CA ASN A 310 2.92 -0.40 14.17
C ASN A 310 1.52 -0.64 14.75
N SER A 311 0.49 -0.70 13.90
CA SER A 311 -0.89 -0.98 14.32
C SER A 311 -1.36 -0.12 15.50
N VAL A 312 -1.19 1.21 15.38
CA VAL A 312 -1.71 2.18 16.34
C VAL A 312 -3.23 2.12 16.38
N ASP A 313 -3.82 2.02 17.57
CA ASP A 313 -5.27 1.84 17.69
C ASP A 313 -6.02 3.17 17.68
N ILE A 314 -5.55 4.15 18.46
CA ILE A 314 -6.27 5.39 18.75
C ILE A 314 -5.32 6.58 18.60
N GLY A 315 -5.79 7.64 17.94
CA GLY A 315 -5.08 8.91 17.82
C GLY A 315 -5.96 10.09 18.27
N PHE A 316 -5.52 10.81 19.30
CA PHE A 316 -6.18 12.03 19.76
C PHE A 316 -5.50 13.28 19.22
N ALA A 317 -6.31 14.29 18.91
CA ALA A 317 -5.83 15.61 18.54
C ALA A 317 -6.65 16.76 19.17
N GLY A 318 -5.99 17.91 19.33
CA GLY A 318 -6.60 19.20 19.71
C GLY A 318 -6.59 20.15 18.51
N HIS A 319 -6.19 21.40 18.73
CA HIS A 319 -5.92 22.47 17.74
C HIS A 319 -7.16 23.01 17.05
N MET A 320 -8.00 22.13 16.52
CA MET A 320 -9.27 22.50 15.92
C MET A 320 -10.31 22.59 17.03
N HIS A 321 -10.89 23.78 17.23
CA HIS A 321 -11.81 24.08 18.33
C HIS A 321 -13.21 23.44 18.17
N ALA A 322 -13.26 22.12 18.04
CA ALA A 322 -14.45 21.32 17.83
C ALA A 322 -14.23 19.88 18.32
N TYR A 323 -15.32 19.11 18.39
CA TYR A 323 -15.28 17.66 18.54
C TYR A 323 -15.56 16.99 17.20
N GLU A 324 -14.71 16.06 16.80
CA GLU A 324 -14.95 15.20 15.65
C GLU A 324 -14.42 13.79 15.91
N ARG A 325 -15.27 12.79 15.74
CA ARG A 325 -14.86 11.39 15.70
C ARG A 325 -14.86 10.93 14.25
N MET A 326 -13.77 10.29 13.86
CA MET A 326 -13.62 9.70 12.53
C MET A 326 -14.03 8.23 12.53
N TRP A 327 -14.45 7.74 11.37
CA TRP A 327 -14.35 6.32 11.06
C TRP A 327 -12.87 5.89 11.10
N PRO A 328 -12.54 4.61 11.35
CA PRO A 328 -11.19 4.12 11.14
C PRO A 328 -10.67 4.59 9.79
N VAL A 329 -9.56 5.32 9.78
CA VAL A 329 -9.05 6.00 8.58
C VAL A 329 -7.53 5.98 8.57
N ALA A 330 -6.96 5.69 7.41
CA ALA A 330 -5.53 5.72 7.16
C ALA A 330 -5.30 5.99 5.67
N ASP A 331 -4.33 6.84 5.32
CA ASP A 331 -4.03 7.16 3.91
C ASP A 331 -5.30 7.59 3.14
N LEU A 332 -6.15 8.41 3.78
CA LEU A 332 -7.47 8.85 3.27
C LEU A 332 -8.47 7.72 2.93
N LYS A 333 -8.13 6.46 3.20
CA LYS A 333 -9.05 5.30 3.10
C LYS A 333 -9.72 5.11 4.44
N TYR A 334 -11.05 5.03 4.42
CA TYR A 334 -11.85 4.94 5.63
C TYR A 334 -12.81 3.75 5.56
N TYR A 335 -13.16 3.24 6.74
CA TYR A 335 -13.93 2.01 6.89
C TYR A 335 -15.18 2.29 7.70
N LYS A 336 -16.35 2.13 7.08
CA LYS A 336 -17.66 2.41 7.69
C LYS A 336 -18.50 1.15 7.83
N GLY A 337 -19.43 1.15 8.78
CA GLY A 337 -20.35 0.04 9.03
C GLY A 337 -20.60 -0.15 10.52
N GLU A 338 -21.58 -1.00 10.87
CA GLU A 338 -21.93 -1.31 12.27
C GLU A 338 -20.74 -1.87 13.05
N GLU A 339 -19.89 -2.66 12.38
CA GLU A 339 -18.72 -3.31 12.97
C GLU A 339 -17.40 -2.55 12.76
N ALA A 340 -17.42 -1.32 12.23
CA ALA A 340 -16.18 -0.61 11.88
C ALA A 340 -15.28 -0.35 13.11
N TYR A 341 -15.86 -0.27 14.31
CA TYR A 341 -15.14 -0.06 15.56
C TYR A 341 -14.82 -1.36 16.31
N HIS A 342 -15.19 -2.53 15.77
CA HIS A 342 -14.72 -3.82 16.22
C HIS A 342 -13.63 -4.33 15.27
N ASN A 343 -12.47 -4.73 15.81
CA ASN A 343 -11.27 -5.03 15.02
C ASN A 343 -10.99 -3.96 13.93
N PRO A 344 -10.87 -2.66 14.30
CA PRO A 344 -10.62 -1.62 13.31
C PRO A 344 -9.43 -1.99 12.43
N VAL A 345 -9.55 -1.77 11.12
CA VAL A 345 -8.50 -2.04 10.12
C VAL A 345 -7.64 -0.82 9.81
N ALA A 346 -7.79 0.24 10.61
CA ALA A 346 -7.00 1.46 10.62
C ALA A 346 -7.16 2.14 11.99
N PRO A 347 -6.30 3.12 12.35
CA PRO A 347 -6.45 3.87 13.58
C PRO A 347 -7.81 4.61 13.65
N VAL A 348 -8.35 4.71 14.86
CA VAL A 348 -9.53 5.55 15.15
C VAL A 348 -9.05 6.90 15.66
N TYR A 349 -9.32 7.96 14.90
CA TYR A 349 -8.98 9.32 15.31
C TYR A 349 -10.14 10.03 16.01
N ILE A 350 -9.81 10.78 17.06
CA ILE A 350 -10.73 11.64 17.80
C ILE A 350 -10.10 13.02 17.97
N LEU A 351 -10.73 14.02 17.36
CA LEU A 351 -10.47 15.43 17.60
C LEU A 351 -11.29 15.89 18.81
N THR A 352 -10.62 16.42 19.84
CA THR A 352 -11.24 16.88 21.09
C THR A 352 -10.68 18.23 21.58
N GLY A 353 -10.53 19.18 20.66
CA GLY A 353 -10.01 20.53 20.95
C GLY A 353 -11.06 21.55 21.43
N SER A 354 -12.18 21.10 22.00
CA SER A 354 -13.34 21.95 22.31
C SER A 354 -13.48 22.32 23.80
N ALA A 355 -12.40 22.26 24.59
CA ALA A 355 -12.49 22.51 26.04
C ALA A 355 -12.82 23.97 26.41
N GLY A 356 -12.41 24.92 25.59
CA GLY A 356 -12.78 26.33 25.73
C GLY A 356 -11.64 27.27 25.39
N CYS A 357 -11.83 28.01 24.28
CA CYS A 357 -10.83 28.87 23.66
C CYS A 357 -10.98 30.37 23.95
N HIS A 358 -9.91 31.14 23.77
CA HIS A 358 -9.98 32.61 23.64
C HIS A 358 -10.89 33.09 22.48
N SER A 359 -11.28 32.22 21.55
CA SER A 359 -12.16 32.48 20.41
C SER A 359 -13.45 31.65 20.47
N SER A 360 -14.45 32.01 19.64
CA SER A 360 -15.64 31.17 19.46
C SER A 360 -15.28 29.85 18.77
N GLY A 361 -16.00 28.76 19.09
CA GLY A 361 -15.80 27.46 18.46
C GLY A 361 -15.87 27.51 16.92
N MET A 362 -15.16 26.58 16.27
CA MET A 362 -15.14 26.48 14.81
C MET A 362 -16.43 25.80 14.30
N LYS A 363 -16.88 26.21 13.11
CA LYS A 363 -18.06 25.63 12.47
C LYS A 363 -17.66 24.53 11.49
N PHE A 364 -18.52 23.54 11.37
CA PHE A 364 -18.39 22.49 10.37
C PHE A 364 -19.11 22.84 9.08
N SER A 365 -18.52 22.41 7.96
CA SER A 365 -19.21 22.44 6.67
C SER A 365 -20.51 21.63 6.74
N PRO A 366 -21.60 22.08 6.09
CA PRO A 366 -22.84 21.32 6.01
C PRO A 366 -22.65 19.95 5.35
N ILE A 367 -21.62 19.79 4.52
CA ILE A 367 -21.27 18.51 3.88
C ILE A 367 -20.13 17.86 4.68
N PRO A 368 -20.39 16.75 5.40
CA PRO A 368 -19.34 16.03 6.11
C PRO A 368 -18.35 15.40 5.13
N MET A 369 -17.07 15.39 5.52
CA MET A 369 -16.08 14.57 4.84
C MET A 369 -16.44 13.08 5.01
N PRO A 370 -16.18 12.21 4.01
CA PRO A 370 -16.67 10.83 4.03
C PRO A 370 -16.15 9.98 5.20
N TRP A 371 -14.96 10.32 5.72
CA TRP A 371 -14.33 9.65 6.86
C TRP A 371 -14.79 10.21 8.23
N SER A 372 -15.59 11.27 8.25
CA SER A 372 -16.16 11.85 9.48
C SER A 372 -17.38 11.05 9.94
N ALA A 373 -17.38 10.58 11.19
CA ALA A 373 -18.45 9.76 11.76
C ALA A 373 -19.40 10.57 12.65
N HIS A 374 -18.85 11.45 13.49
CA HIS A 374 -19.63 12.35 14.35
C HIS A 374 -18.93 13.70 14.47
N ARG A 375 -19.70 14.81 14.48
CA ARG A 375 -19.18 16.18 14.55
C ARG A 375 -20.01 16.99 15.54
N SER A 376 -19.37 17.80 16.36
CA SER A 376 -20.04 18.75 17.27
C SER A 376 -19.17 19.98 17.52
N ASP A 377 -19.79 21.15 17.47
CA ASP A 377 -19.20 22.45 17.84
C ASP A 377 -19.50 22.84 19.31
N ASP A 378 -20.08 21.93 20.10
CA ASP A 378 -20.27 22.14 21.53
C ASP A 378 -18.93 22.19 22.28
N TYR A 379 -18.84 23.07 23.27
CA TYR A 379 -17.73 23.00 24.23
C TYR A 379 -17.84 21.73 25.06
N GLY A 380 -16.71 21.07 25.29
CA GLY A 380 -16.73 19.74 25.89
C GLY A 380 -15.36 19.14 26.16
N TYR A 381 -15.36 17.86 26.51
CA TYR A 381 -14.17 17.02 26.63
C TYR A 381 -14.56 15.55 26.46
N THR A 382 -13.61 14.73 26.03
CA THR A 382 -13.82 13.29 25.89
C THR A 382 -13.48 12.58 27.19
N VAL A 383 -14.32 11.62 27.61
CA VAL A 383 -14.00 10.64 28.64
C VAL A 383 -13.73 9.30 27.96
N MET A 384 -12.51 8.79 28.13
CA MET A 384 -12.10 7.46 27.67
C MET A 384 -12.16 6.49 28.85
N THR A 385 -13.00 5.48 28.76
CA THR A 385 -13.06 4.38 29.74
C THR A 385 -12.38 3.16 29.14
N VAL A 386 -11.20 2.83 29.65
CA VAL A 386 -10.58 1.51 29.43
C VAL A 386 -11.36 0.53 30.28
N ALA A 387 -12.16 -0.33 29.66
CA ALA A 387 -13.03 -1.25 30.39
C ALA A 387 -12.33 -2.57 30.71
N ASN A 388 -11.50 -3.04 29.77
CA ASN A 388 -10.67 -4.24 29.89
C ASN A 388 -9.59 -4.23 28.79
N THR A 389 -8.92 -5.36 28.57
CA THR A 389 -7.87 -5.52 27.55
C THR A 389 -8.38 -5.46 26.11
N THR A 390 -9.68 -5.58 25.86
CA THR A 390 -10.28 -5.66 24.51
C THR A 390 -11.33 -4.59 24.24
N HIS A 391 -11.71 -3.75 25.20
CA HIS A 391 -12.79 -2.78 25.05
C HIS A 391 -12.45 -1.43 25.66
N ILE A 392 -12.61 -0.38 24.85
CA ILE A 392 -12.50 1.03 25.24
C ILE A 392 -13.79 1.74 24.84
N LEU A 393 -14.36 2.49 25.76
CA LEU A 393 -15.54 3.34 25.52
C LEU A 393 -15.09 4.80 25.46
N PHE A 394 -15.50 5.51 24.42
CA PHE A 394 -15.37 6.96 24.32
C PHE A 394 -16.74 7.61 24.54
N GLU A 395 -16.78 8.65 25.37
CA GLU A 395 -17.96 9.48 25.62
C GLU A 395 -17.58 10.95 25.49
N GLN A 396 -18.19 11.68 24.55
CA GLN A 396 -18.01 13.13 24.45
C GLN A 396 -19.01 13.85 25.36
N ILE A 397 -18.50 14.59 26.33
CA ILE A 397 -19.29 15.38 27.28
C ILE A 397 -19.48 16.79 26.73
N SER A 398 -20.73 17.25 26.63
CA SER A 398 -21.07 18.61 26.21
C SER A 398 -21.42 19.51 27.39
N ILE A 399 -20.66 20.60 27.55
CA ILE A 399 -20.96 21.68 28.50
C ILE A 399 -22.22 22.44 28.08
N ASN A 400 -22.43 22.61 26.78
CA ASN A 400 -23.62 23.27 26.24
C ASN A 400 -24.91 22.50 26.59
N LYS A 401 -24.80 21.19 26.83
CA LYS A 401 -25.89 20.30 27.28
C LYS A 401 -25.81 19.96 28.77
N ASN A 402 -25.24 20.85 29.60
CA ASN A 402 -25.12 20.69 31.05
C ASN A 402 -24.41 19.38 31.48
N GLY A 403 -23.37 18.99 30.74
CA GLY A 403 -22.58 17.78 31.02
C GLY A 403 -23.19 16.48 30.46
N GLY A 404 -24.12 16.57 29.51
CA GLY A 404 -24.68 15.41 28.83
C GLY A 404 -23.70 14.78 27.83
N VAL A 405 -23.81 13.46 27.64
CA VAL A 405 -23.07 12.71 26.61
C VAL A 405 -23.74 12.97 25.25
N ILE A 406 -22.98 13.50 24.29
CA ILE A 406 -23.47 13.82 22.93
C ILE A 406 -23.00 12.83 21.86
N ASP A 407 -21.92 12.10 22.13
CA ASP A 407 -21.44 11.00 21.31
C ASP A 407 -20.89 9.90 22.22
N SER A 408 -21.11 8.65 21.82
CA SER A 408 -20.67 7.46 22.56
C SER A 408 -20.36 6.32 21.61
N VAL A 409 -19.18 5.72 21.74
CA VAL A 409 -18.76 4.59 20.90
C VAL A 409 -17.88 3.62 21.67
N TRP A 410 -18.13 2.32 21.47
CA TRP A 410 -17.20 1.27 21.87
C TRP A 410 -16.23 1.00 20.74
N VAL A 411 -14.93 1.05 21.03
CA VAL A 411 -13.89 0.47 20.19
C VAL A 411 -13.44 -0.82 20.85
N SER A 412 -13.49 -1.92 20.10
CA SER A 412 -13.15 -3.24 20.60
C SER A 412 -12.25 -3.99 19.64
N LYS A 413 -11.47 -4.94 20.16
CA LYS A 413 -10.68 -5.84 19.32
C LYS A 413 -10.48 -7.20 19.96
N ASP A 414 -10.35 -8.23 19.13
CA ASP A 414 -9.96 -9.56 19.54
C ASP A 414 -8.52 -9.57 20.04
N ILE A 415 -8.22 -10.53 20.92
CA ILE A 415 -6.86 -10.70 21.45
C ILE A 415 -5.92 -11.02 20.27
N GLY A 416 -4.85 -10.24 20.14
CA GLY A 416 -3.87 -10.39 19.05
C GLY A 416 -4.25 -9.70 17.75
N HIS A 417 -5.42 -9.03 17.66
CA HIS A 417 -5.77 -8.26 16.47
C HIS A 417 -4.81 -7.09 16.25
N LEU A 418 -4.24 -7.05 15.05
CA LEU A 418 -3.43 -5.97 14.50
C LEU A 418 -4.05 -5.58 13.16
N HIS A 419 -4.15 -4.29 12.87
CA HIS A 419 -4.69 -3.85 11.58
C HIS A 419 -3.67 -3.87 10.44
N SER A 420 -2.39 -3.92 10.78
CA SER A 420 -1.29 -4.19 9.87
C SER A 420 -0.62 -5.50 10.28
N GLU A 421 -0.92 -6.60 9.57
CA GLU A 421 -0.12 -7.82 9.65
C GLU A 421 1.07 -7.67 8.70
N THR A 422 2.28 -7.54 9.26
CA THR A 422 3.52 -7.48 8.48
C THR A 422 3.97 -8.90 8.16
N TYR A 423 3.88 -9.31 6.89
CA TYR A 423 4.47 -10.56 6.42
C TYR A 423 5.87 -10.35 5.85
N LYS A 424 6.71 -11.38 5.95
CA LYS A 424 8.02 -11.42 5.32
C LYS A 424 7.94 -12.16 3.99
N ILE A 425 8.07 -11.44 2.89
CA ILE A 425 7.77 -11.96 1.56
C ILE A 425 9.02 -11.91 0.67
N LEU A 426 9.27 -13.00 -0.04
CA LEU A 426 10.35 -13.10 -1.02
C LEU A 426 9.78 -13.05 -2.45
N VAL A 427 10.20 -12.05 -3.23
CA VAL A 427 9.83 -11.92 -4.64
C VAL A 427 11.00 -12.33 -5.51
N PHE A 428 10.84 -13.42 -6.27
CA PHE A 428 11.83 -13.88 -7.23
C PHE A 428 11.67 -13.19 -8.58
N SER A 429 12.69 -12.44 -9.00
CA SER A 429 12.68 -11.62 -10.20
C SER A 429 13.90 -11.90 -11.09
N PRO A 430 13.84 -12.92 -11.97
CA PRO A 430 14.93 -13.17 -12.90
C PRO A 430 14.97 -12.08 -13.98
N ALA A 431 16.17 -11.56 -14.29
CA ALA A 431 16.38 -10.51 -15.27
C ALA A 431 16.31 -11.02 -16.72
N THR A 432 15.17 -11.62 -17.09
CA THR A 432 14.92 -12.16 -18.43
C THR A 432 14.62 -11.07 -19.46
N SER A 433 14.11 -9.92 -19.02
CA SER A 433 14.00 -8.69 -19.80
C SER A 433 13.74 -7.49 -18.89
N LYS A 434 13.91 -6.28 -19.42
CA LYS A 434 13.58 -5.04 -18.71
C LYS A 434 12.12 -4.99 -18.24
N SER A 435 11.19 -5.45 -19.08
CA SER A 435 9.75 -5.38 -18.79
C SER A 435 9.33 -6.30 -17.64
N HIS A 436 9.89 -7.51 -17.56
CA HIS A 436 9.59 -8.45 -16.48
C HIS A 436 10.20 -8.00 -15.15
N LEU A 437 11.42 -7.44 -15.17
CA LEU A 437 12.01 -6.81 -13.98
C LEU A 437 11.14 -5.68 -13.42
N ILE A 438 10.60 -4.82 -14.27
CA ILE A 438 9.71 -3.73 -13.85
C ILE A 438 8.40 -4.30 -13.29
N SER A 439 7.82 -5.32 -13.94
CA SER A 439 6.59 -5.97 -13.46
C SER A 439 6.76 -6.55 -12.06
N ASN A 440 7.83 -7.32 -11.84
CA ASN A 440 8.10 -7.95 -10.55
C ASN A 440 8.54 -6.92 -9.49
N GLY A 441 9.24 -5.87 -9.90
CA GLY A 441 9.56 -4.74 -9.03
C GLY A 441 8.32 -4.00 -8.54
N ARG A 442 7.29 -3.82 -9.39
CA ARG A 442 6.00 -3.25 -8.98
C ARG A 442 5.28 -4.11 -7.97
N ILE A 443 5.30 -5.44 -8.15
CA ILE A 443 4.74 -6.39 -7.17
C ILE A 443 5.43 -6.20 -5.80
N ALA A 444 6.76 -6.14 -5.79
CA ALA A 444 7.52 -5.93 -4.56
C ALA A 444 7.25 -4.57 -3.90
N ASP A 445 7.22 -3.49 -4.69
CA ASP A 445 6.91 -2.15 -4.20
C ASP A 445 5.49 -2.07 -3.61
N GLU A 446 4.48 -2.70 -4.24
CA GLU A 446 3.12 -2.68 -3.71
C GLU A 446 2.96 -3.45 -2.40
N LEU A 447 3.66 -4.59 -2.25
CA LEU A 447 3.73 -5.32 -0.98
C LEU A 447 4.40 -4.47 0.12
N ALA A 448 5.49 -3.76 -0.22
CA ALA A 448 6.16 -2.88 0.73
C ALA A 448 5.32 -1.66 1.11
N ARG A 449 4.56 -1.08 0.16
CA ARG A 449 3.57 -0.01 0.44
C ARG A 449 2.44 -0.48 1.34
N ALA A 450 2.17 -1.78 1.43
CA ALA A 450 1.22 -2.35 2.37
C ALA A 450 1.82 -2.61 3.76
N GLY A 451 3.09 -2.28 3.97
CA GLY A 451 3.78 -2.43 5.26
C GLY A 451 4.46 -3.78 5.45
N HIS A 452 4.52 -4.65 4.41
CA HIS A 452 5.20 -5.94 4.51
C HIS A 452 6.73 -5.80 4.40
N ASN A 453 7.46 -6.74 5.01
CA ASN A 453 8.90 -6.85 4.85
C ASN A 453 9.21 -7.64 3.58
N VAL A 454 9.67 -6.97 2.53
CA VAL A 454 9.82 -7.56 1.20
C VAL A 454 11.30 -7.61 0.79
N THR A 455 11.77 -8.82 0.47
CA THR A 455 13.05 -9.03 -0.20
C THR A 455 12.82 -9.24 -1.69
N LEU A 456 13.38 -8.39 -2.53
CA LEU A 456 13.39 -8.59 -3.98
C LEU A 456 14.68 -9.30 -4.39
N LEU A 457 14.58 -10.57 -4.77
CA LEU A 457 15.70 -11.38 -5.26
C LEU A 457 15.81 -11.25 -6.77
N GLU A 458 16.79 -10.47 -7.23
CA GLU A 458 17.06 -10.26 -8.65
C GLU A 458 18.24 -11.08 -9.12
N ILE A 459 18.00 -12.01 -10.05
CA ILE A 459 19.09 -12.76 -10.67
C ILE A 459 19.38 -12.17 -12.05
N ASP A 460 20.57 -11.60 -12.20
CA ASP A 460 20.96 -10.80 -13.36
C ASP A 460 21.42 -11.67 -14.54
N PHE A 461 20.45 -12.20 -15.28
CA PHE A 461 20.64 -13.02 -16.48
C PHE A 461 21.07 -12.21 -17.72
N LEU A 462 21.02 -10.88 -17.67
CA LEU A 462 21.27 -10.03 -18.84
C LEU A 462 22.27 -8.89 -18.61
N GLY A 463 22.67 -8.62 -17.37
CA GLY A 463 23.49 -7.46 -17.03
C GLY A 463 22.69 -6.15 -17.06
N ILE A 464 21.39 -6.19 -16.75
CA ILE A 464 20.47 -5.05 -16.92
C ILE A 464 19.84 -4.57 -15.61
N VAL A 465 20.11 -5.26 -14.49
CA VAL A 465 19.50 -4.93 -13.19
C VAL A 465 19.80 -3.49 -12.77
N ASP A 466 21.08 -3.10 -12.82
CA ASP A 466 21.54 -1.78 -12.37
C ASP A 466 20.95 -0.62 -13.21
N THR A 467 20.70 -0.86 -14.51
CA THR A 467 20.16 0.16 -15.42
C THR A 467 18.63 0.23 -15.43
N THR A 468 17.96 -0.84 -14.99
CA THR A 468 16.49 -0.94 -15.05
C THR A 468 15.83 -0.26 -13.86
N LYS A 469 16.45 -0.28 -12.68
CA LYS A 469 15.88 0.25 -11.42
C LYS A 469 14.44 -0.23 -11.20
N SER A 470 14.27 -1.55 -11.22
CA SER A 470 13.00 -2.30 -11.16
C SER A 470 12.03 -1.89 -10.05
N ALA A 471 12.53 -1.70 -8.84
CA ALA A 471 11.77 -1.33 -7.64
C ALA A 471 12.39 -0.14 -6.91
N LYS A 472 11.57 0.61 -6.15
CA LYS A 472 11.93 1.86 -5.46
C LYS A 472 11.95 1.76 -3.93
N LEU A 473 11.16 0.85 -3.36
CA LEU A 473 10.85 0.85 -1.92
C LEU A 473 11.46 -0.33 -1.15
N VAL A 474 11.98 -1.33 -1.87
CA VAL A 474 12.41 -2.61 -1.28
C VAL A 474 13.92 -2.80 -1.29
N GLU A 475 14.40 -3.58 -0.32
CA GLU A 475 15.77 -4.10 -0.32
C GLU A 475 15.94 -5.12 -1.46
N LYS A 476 17.05 -5.00 -2.20
CA LYS A 476 17.35 -5.85 -3.35
C LYS A 476 18.52 -6.77 -3.04
N THR A 477 18.30 -8.07 -3.17
CA THR A 477 19.37 -9.06 -3.23
C THR A 477 19.70 -9.34 -4.70
N ILE A 478 20.79 -8.76 -5.19
CA ILE A 478 21.21 -8.92 -6.58
C ILE A 478 22.22 -10.07 -6.68
N VAL A 479 21.94 -11.03 -7.54
CA VAL A 479 22.79 -12.19 -7.82
C VAL A 479 23.20 -12.18 -9.27
N ARG A 480 24.51 -12.22 -9.55
CA ARG A 480 25.04 -12.25 -10.92
C ARG A 480 25.46 -13.67 -11.28
N THR A 481 25.03 -14.16 -12.45
CA THR A 481 25.30 -15.52 -12.97
C THR A 481 26.11 -15.47 -14.26
N PRO A 482 27.39 -15.05 -14.20
CA PRO A 482 28.18 -14.75 -15.39
C PRO A 482 28.54 -15.98 -16.23
N LYS A 483 28.59 -17.19 -15.65
CA LYS A 483 29.10 -18.38 -16.37
C LYS A 483 28.19 -18.74 -17.54
N ARG A 484 26.87 -18.61 -17.36
CA ARG A 484 25.85 -19.04 -18.34
C ARG A 484 25.06 -17.87 -18.94
N MET A 485 25.33 -16.64 -18.51
CA MET A 485 24.70 -15.41 -19.02
C MET A 485 24.82 -15.27 -20.54
N GLN A 486 26.01 -15.53 -21.10
CA GLN A 486 26.24 -15.33 -22.53
C GLN A 486 25.35 -16.23 -23.40
N GLN A 487 25.18 -17.50 -23.00
CA GLN A 487 24.31 -18.45 -23.70
C GLN A 487 22.86 -17.93 -23.78
N PHE A 488 22.34 -17.36 -22.69
CA PHE A 488 20.99 -16.81 -22.66
C PHE A 488 20.86 -15.54 -23.53
N LYS A 489 21.89 -14.69 -23.54
CA LYS A 489 21.97 -13.52 -24.45
C LYS A 489 21.95 -13.94 -25.92
N ASP A 490 22.72 -14.96 -26.27
CA ASP A 490 22.80 -15.44 -27.65
C ASP A 490 21.45 -15.97 -28.15
N VAL A 491 20.71 -16.71 -27.29
CA VAL A 491 19.35 -17.18 -27.60
C VAL A 491 18.39 -16.00 -27.83
N LEU A 492 18.44 -14.97 -26.98
CA LEU A 492 17.57 -13.79 -27.13
C LEU A 492 17.92 -12.95 -28.36
N ASN A 493 19.21 -12.81 -28.68
CA ASN A 493 19.66 -12.14 -29.90
C ASN A 493 19.16 -12.87 -31.15
N GLY A 494 19.23 -14.22 -31.16
CA GLY A 494 18.71 -15.03 -32.26
C GLY A 494 17.22 -14.82 -32.51
N PHE A 495 16.41 -14.67 -31.45
CA PHE A 495 14.99 -14.29 -31.60
C PHE A 495 14.83 -12.91 -32.24
N SER A 496 15.63 -11.92 -31.84
CA SER A 496 15.59 -10.57 -32.41
C SER A 496 16.00 -10.55 -33.89
N GLU A 497 16.90 -11.43 -34.33
CA GLU A 497 17.31 -11.54 -35.74
C GLU A 497 16.21 -12.15 -36.60
N ALA A 498 15.48 -13.15 -36.09
CA ALA A 498 14.38 -13.81 -36.78
C ALA A 498 13.02 -13.08 -36.67
N VAL A 499 12.97 -11.88 -36.06
CA VAL A 499 11.70 -11.19 -35.70
C VAL A 499 10.79 -10.88 -36.89
N MET A 500 11.35 -10.76 -38.10
CA MET A 500 10.61 -10.51 -39.35
C MET A 500 10.15 -11.79 -40.05
N GLU A 501 10.64 -12.95 -39.64
CA GLU A 501 10.33 -14.24 -40.27
C GLU A 501 9.01 -14.83 -39.78
N ASP A 502 8.38 -15.69 -40.59
CA ASP A 502 7.22 -16.46 -40.14
C ASP A 502 7.71 -17.66 -39.34
N VAL A 503 7.18 -17.80 -38.13
CA VAL A 503 7.58 -18.87 -37.22
C VAL A 503 6.64 -20.05 -37.43
N GLY A 504 7.17 -21.16 -37.98
CA GLY A 504 6.46 -22.43 -38.05
C GLY A 504 6.37 -23.13 -36.69
N LEU A 505 5.64 -24.24 -36.62
CA LEU A 505 5.56 -25.03 -35.38
C LEU A 505 6.94 -25.57 -34.97
N ILE A 506 7.76 -26.03 -35.91
CA ILE A 506 9.10 -26.58 -35.61
C ILE A 506 10.01 -25.49 -35.03
N ASP A 507 10.00 -24.30 -35.62
CA ASP A 507 10.80 -23.16 -35.15
C ASP A 507 10.37 -22.71 -33.76
N LEU A 508 9.05 -22.69 -33.51
CA LEU A 508 8.48 -22.42 -32.19
C LEU A 508 8.96 -23.43 -31.14
N LEU A 509 8.96 -24.73 -31.46
CA LEU A 509 9.40 -25.78 -30.55
C LEU A 509 10.92 -25.68 -30.29
N ASN A 510 11.72 -25.48 -31.33
CA ASN A 510 13.17 -25.29 -31.21
C ASN A 510 13.52 -24.06 -30.37
N GLY A 511 12.83 -22.94 -30.60
CA GLY A 511 12.99 -21.73 -29.80
C GLY A 511 12.68 -21.96 -28.32
N ASN A 512 11.59 -22.66 -28.01
CA ASN A 512 11.26 -23.03 -26.63
C ASN A 512 12.33 -23.93 -25.99
N ILE A 513 12.86 -24.91 -26.72
CA ILE A 513 13.94 -25.78 -26.23
C ILE A 513 15.18 -24.96 -25.87
N LEU A 514 15.63 -24.10 -26.79
CA LEU A 514 16.82 -23.26 -26.59
C LEU A 514 16.63 -22.31 -25.40
N TYR A 515 15.49 -21.63 -25.33
CA TYR A 515 15.18 -20.70 -24.25
C TYR A 515 15.11 -21.41 -22.89
N GLN A 516 14.34 -22.49 -22.78
CA GLN A 516 14.18 -23.21 -21.52
C GLN A 516 15.48 -23.88 -21.06
N ASN A 517 16.28 -24.43 -21.96
CA ASN A 517 17.58 -25.00 -21.60
C ASN A 517 18.55 -23.93 -21.09
N ALA A 518 18.67 -22.78 -21.78
CA ALA A 518 19.52 -21.68 -21.32
C ALA A 518 19.04 -21.10 -19.97
N HIS A 519 17.72 -20.99 -19.79
CA HIS A 519 17.14 -20.54 -18.52
C HIS A 519 17.38 -21.56 -17.38
N ASN A 520 17.14 -22.84 -17.62
CA ASN A 520 17.42 -23.92 -16.65
C ASN A 520 18.90 -23.93 -16.26
N ALA A 521 19.80 -23.66 -17.22
CA ALA A 521 21.21 -23.60 -16.97
C ALA A 521 21.55 -22.44 -16.00
N LEU A 522 20.96 -21.26 -16.19
CA LEU A 522 21.08 -20.14 -15.25
C LEU A 522 20.49 -20.46 -13.87
N CYS A 523 19.37 -21.19 -13.83
CA CYS A 523 18.77 -21.62 -12.56
C CYS A 523 19.70 -22.58 -11.79
N GLU A 524 20.37 -23.50 -12.49
CA GLU A 524 21.38 -24.39 -11.90
C GLU A 524 22.58 -23.60 -11.35
N GLU A 525 23.06 -22.59 -12.07
CA GLU A 525 24.17 -21.74 -11.59
C GLU A 525 23.81 -21.01 -10.29
N PHE A 526 22.55 -20.61 -10.09
CA PHE A 526 22.13 -20.04 -8.80
C PHE A 526 22.14 -21.08 -7.67
N LEU A 527 21.84 -22.35 -7.93
CA LEU A 527 21.92 -23.42 -6.93
C LEU A 527 23.37 -23.72 -6.48
N GLU A 528 24.38 -23.24 -7.21
CA GLU A 528 25.78 -23.29 -6.79
C GLU A 528 26.10 -22.26 -5.70
N ARG A 529 25.23 -21.27 -5.45
CA ARG A 529 25.42 -20.17 -4.49
C ARG A 529 24.87 -20.49 -3.10
N ASP A 530 25.46 -21.49 -2.45
CA ASP A 530 25.08 -21.92 -1.10
C ASP A 530 25.15 -20.78 -0.07
N ASP A 531 26.05 -19.82 -0.26
CA ASP A 531 26.20 -18.63 0.60
C ASP A 531 24.94 -17.75 0.62
N ILE A 532 24.29 -17.57 -0.54
CA ILE A 532 23.06 -16.79 -0.67
C ILE A 532 21.86 -17.65 -0.29
N PHE A 533 21.83 -18.90 -0.74
CA PHE A 533 20.71 -19.80 -0.48
C PHE A 533 20.51 -20.05 1.02
N ASN A 534 21.60 -20.25 1.77
CA ASN A 534 21.55 -20.41 3.22
C ASN A 534 21.10 -19.14 3.95
N LYS A 535 21.50 -17.95 3.47
CA LYS A 535 21.01 -16.68 4.02
C LYS A 535 19.50 -16.56 3.82
N LEU A 536 19.02 -16.73 2.59
CA LEU A 536 17.59 -16.67 2.28
C LEU A 536 16.78 -17.69 3.08
N LYS A 537 17.32 -18.90 3.31
CA LYS A 537 16.67 -19.92 4.12
C LYS A 537 16.56 -19.53 5.60
N ALA A 538 17.58 -18.85 6.15
CA ALA A 538 17.58 -18.40 7.54
C ALA A 538 16.54 -17.29 7.81
N GLU A 539 16.09 -16.58 6.77
CA GLU A 539 15.13 -15.49 6.89
C GLU A 539 13.70 -15.98 7.23
N ASN A 540 13.34 -17.24 6.97
CA ASN A 540 12.01 -17.83 7.20
C ASN A 540 10.86 -16.99 6.62
N TYR A 541 10.78 -16.88 5.29
CA TYR A 541 9.74 -16.12 4.60
C TYR A 541 8.35 -16.77 4.71
N ASP A 542 7.32 -15.93 4.89
CA ASP A 542 5.90 -16.31 4.95
C ASP A 542 5.30 -16.57 3.57
N GLY A 543 5.83 -15.92 2.52
CA GLY A 543 5.31 -16.03 1.16
C GLY A 543 6.38 -15.89 0.07
N PHE A 544 6.15 -16.56 -1.06
CA PHE A 544 7.07 -16.56 -2.20
C PHE A 544 6.35 -16.31 -3.53
N PHE A 545 6.90 -15.40 -4.33
CA PHE A 545 6.39 -15.07 -5.66
C PHE A 545 7.36 -15.50 -6.76
N SER A 546 6.88 -16.18 -7.80
CA SER A 546 7.71 -16.56 -8.96
C SER A 546 6.93 -16.54 -10.28
N GLU A 547 7.66 -16.27 -11.36
CA GLU A 547 7.13 -16.13 -12.72
C GLU A 547 6.81 -17.49 -13.39
N GLN A 548 5.84 -17.51 -14.32
CA GLN A 548 5.53 -18.70 -15.14
C GLN A 548 6.51 -18.97 -16.30
N LEU A 549 7.28 -17.97 -16.75
CA LEU A 549 8.15 -18.10 -17.95
C LEU A 549 9.10 -19.29 -17.86
N ASN A 550 9.58 -19.56 -16.65
CA ASN A 550 10.27 -20.77 -16.26
C ASN A 550 9.94 -21.04 -14.78
N ILE A 551 9.63 -22.28 -14.46
CA ILE A 551 9.10 -22.65 -13.14
C ILE A 551 10.19 -22.96 -12.10
N CYS A 552 11.48 -22.71 -12.36
CA CYS A 552 12.57 -23.05 -11.43
C CYS A 552 12.47 -22.33 -10.09
N GLY A 553 11.87 -21.13 -10.04
CA GLY A 553 11.65 -20.39 -8.81
C GLY A 553 10.84 -21.18 -7.77
N PHE A 554 9.88 -22.00 -8.19
CA PHE A 554 9.11 -22.85 -7.27
C PHE A 554 9.95 -23.98 -6.67
N GLY A 555 10.95 -24.46 -7.40
CA GLY A 555 11.98 -25.33 -6.84
C GLY A 555 12.77 -24.65 -5.73
N TYR A 556 13.14 -23.38 -5.90
CA TYR A 556 13.78 -22.59 -4.84
C TYR A 556 12.86 -22.44 -3.64
N ALA A 557 11.60 -22.07 -3.85
CA ALA A 557 10.61 -21.93 -2.77
C ALA A 557 10.53 -23.19 -1.90
N LYS A 558 10.43 -24.36 -2.54
CA LYS A 558 10.39 -25.65 -1.82
C LYS A 558 11.69 -25.94 -1.07
N ALA A 559 12.84 -25.68 -1.68
CA ALA A 559 14.14 -25.92 -1.04
C ALA A 559 14.47 -24.92 0.10
N LEU A 560 13.92 -23.70 0.04
CA LEU A 560 13.97 -22.69 1.10
C LEU A 560 12.97 -22.99 2.23
N GLY A 561 12.02 -23.92 2.03
CA GLY A 561 11.00 -24.26 3.02
C GLY A 561 9.78 -23.33 3.02
N ILE A 562 9.60 -22.53 1.97
CA ILE A 562 8.48 -21.58 1.87
C ILE A 562 7.25 -22.31 1.34
N GLU A 563 6.18 -22.34 2.13
CA GLU A 563 4.96 -23.07 1.82
C GLU A 563 3.98 -22.27 0.97
N ARG A 564 3.78 -20.98 1.30
CA ARG A 564 2.82 -20.11 0.57
C ARG A 564 3.44 -19.62 -0.72
N ARG A 565 2.86 -20.00 -1.85
CA ARG A 565 3.45 -19.80 -3.17
C ARG A 565 2.47 -19.16 -4.13
N PHE A 566 2.90 -18.06 -4.71
CA PHE A 566 2.14 -17.25 -5.64
C PHE A 566 2.80 -17.31 -7.02
N LEU A 567 2.03 -17.68 -8.03
CA LEU A 567 2.50 -17.68 -9.40
C LEU A 567 2.18 -16.34 -10.05
N ILE A 568 3.20 -15.70 -10.61
CA ILE A 568 3.06 -14.46 -11.37
C ILE A 568 3.08 -14.78 -12.87
N SER A 569 2.14 -14.19 -13.58
CA SER A 569 2.04 -14.28 -15.03
C SER A 569 2.01 -12.88 -15.61
N SER A 570 3.17 -12.36 -15.98
CA SER A 570 3.37 -11.04 -16.60
C SER A 570 2.86 -10.94 -18.05
N CYS A 571 2.47 -12.06 -18.63
CA CYS A 571 1.82 -12.20 -19.94
C CYS A 571 0.63 -13.17 -19.81
N PRO A 572 -0.16 -13.41 -20.87
CA PRO A 572 -1.21 -14.42 -20.84
C PRO A 572 -0.68 -15.80 -20.41
N GLN A 573 -1.50 -16.56 -19.68
CA GLN A 573 -1.09 -17.83 -19.09
C GLN A 573 -0.66 -18.86 -20.15
N PHE A 574 0.46 -19.54 -19.93
CA PHE A 574 1.00 -20.54 -20.86
C PHE A 574 0.27 -21.88 -20.74
N SER A 575 0.23 -22.63 -21.84
CA SER A 575 -0.51 -23.89 -21.94
C SER A 575 -0.11 -24.92 -20.86
N HIS A 576 1.16 -24.97 -20.47
CA HIS A 576 1.66 -25.88 -19.46
C HIS A 576 1.19 -25.50 -18.04
N VAL A 577 0.95 -24.21 -17.77
CA VAL A 577 0.40 -23.77 -16.48
C VAL A 577 -1.06 -24.17 -16.40
N TYR A 578 -1.84 -23.99 -17.48
CA TYR A 578 -3.22 -24.53 -17.56
C TYR A 578 -3.25 -26.03 -17.27
N ASP A 579 -2.34 -26.78 -17.88
CA ASP A 579 -2.22 -28.23 -17.72
C ASP A 579 -1.85 -28.66 -16.29
N TYR A 580 -0.89 -28.01 -15.64
CA TYR A 580 -0.50 -28.36 -14.27
C TYR A 580 -1.53 -27.95 -13.24
N THR A 581 -2.13 -26.78 -13.38
CA THR A 581 -3.09 -26.26 -12.40
C THR A 581 -4.53 -26.68 -12.71
N SER A 582 -4.73 -27.51 -13.75
CA SER A 582 -6.02 -28.00 -14.25
C SER A 582 -7.04 -26.88 -14.51
N HIS A 583 -6.54 -25.71 -14.93
CA HIS A 583 -7.40 -24.64 -15.43
C HIS A 583 -7.93 -25.05 -16.82
N PRO A 584 -9.20 -24.76 -17.12
CA PRO A 584 -9.80 -25.09 -18.41
C PRO A 584 -9.16 -24.27 -19.54
N ALA A 585 -8.30 -24.91 -20.36
CA ALA A 585 -7.63 -24.26 -21.48
C ALA A 585 -8.61 -23.99 -22.65
N PRO A 586 -8.87 -22.72 -23.02
CA PRO A 586 -9.87 -22.37 -24.03
C PRO A 586 -9.33 -22.45 -25.49
N TYR A 587 -8.77 -23.60 -25.89
CA TYR A 587 -8.15 -23.76 -27.23
C TYR A 587 -9.09 -23.47 -28.41
N ALA A 588 -10.40 -23.53 -28.20
CA ALA A 588 -11.40 -23.25 -29.23
C ALA A 588 -11.65 -21.75 -29.47
N SER A 589 -11.31 -20.87 -28.51
CA SER A 589 -11.68 -19.45 -28.54
C SER A 589 -10.54 -18.48 -28.24
N VAL A 590 -9.39 -18.95 -27.75
CA VAL A 590 -8.21 -18.12 -27.45
C VAL A 590 -6.98 -18.62 -28.24
N PRO A 591 -6.27 -17.73 -28.95
CA PRO A 591 -4.98 -18.07 -29.57
C PRO A 591 -3.94 -18.44 -28.50
N PHE A 592 -3.34 -19.63 -28.59
CA PHE A 592 -2.26 -20.05 -27.66
C PHE A 592 -0.91 -20.07 -28.37
N SER A 593 -0.70 -21.10 -29.20
CA SER A 593 0.57 -21.39 -29.87
C SER A 593 0.44 -21.25 -31.39
N SER A 594 -0.61 -20.56 -31.83
CA SER A 594 -0.90 -20.20 -33.22
C SER A 594 -1.68 -18.91 -33.25
N ASP A 595 -1.40 -18.05 -34.23
CA ASP A 595 -2.32 -16.95 -34.54
C ASP A 595 -3.66 -17.54 -34.98
N MET A 596 -4.74 -16.92 -34.52
CA MET A 596 -6.11 -17.37 -34.73
C MET A 596 -7.01 -16.14 -34.82
N SER A 597 -7.82 -16.06 -35.88
CA SER A 597 -8.73 -14.94 -36.10
C SER A 597 -9.81 -14.83 -35.01
N PRO A 598 -10.43 -13.64 -34.80
CA PRO A 598 -11.48 -13.45 -33.80
C PRO A 598 -12.70 -14.38 -33.95
N GLU A 599 -13.00 -14.76 -35.21
CA GLU A 599 -14.05 -15.69 -35.63
C GLU A 599 -13.40 -16.88 -36.36
N PRO A 600 -12.80 -17.84 -35.63
CA PRO A 600 -11.89 -18.80 -36.21
C PRO A 600 -12.58 -19.93 -36.97
N THR A 601 -11.99 -20.30 -38.10
CA THR A 601 -12.36 -21.46 -38.88
C THR A 601 -12.09 -22.77 -38.12
N TYR A 602 -12.65 -23.88 -38.60
CA TYR A 602 -12.32 -25.21 -38.08
C TYR A 602 -10.81 -25.49 -38.13
N TYR A 603 -10.14 -25.12 -39.23
CA TYR A 603 -8.71 -25.37 -39.41
C TYR A 603 -7.87 -24.58 -38.41
N GLU A 604 -8.18 -23.30 -38.18
CA GLU A 604 -7.47 -22.50 -37.17
C GLU A 604 -7.64 -23.07 -35.76
N ARG A 605 -8.85 -23.48 -35.39
CA ARG A 605 -9.11 -24.13 -34.09
C ARG A 605 -8.35 -25.46 -33.95
N ALA A 606 -8.37 -26.29 -34.99
CA ALA A 606 -7.66 -27.57 -34.99
C ALA A 606 -6.13 -27.38 -34.87
N LYS A 607 -5.57 -26.41 -35.60
CA LYS A 607 -4.15 -26.05 -35.51
C LYS A 607 -3.78 -25.51 -34.13
N ASN A 608 -4.58 -24.62 -33.55
CA ASN A 608 -4.35 -24.08 -32.23
C ASN A 608 -4.38 -25.17 -31.14
N LEU A 609 -5.37 -26.08 -31.20
CA LEU A 609 -5.46 -27.23 -30.31
C LEU A 609 -4.24 -28.15 -30.41
N LEU A 610 -3.84 -28.51 -31.64
CA LEU A 610 -2.70 -29.40 -31.87
C LEU A 610 -1.40 -28.77 -31.36
N ASN A 611 -1.15 -27.50 -31.71
CA ASN A 611 0.05 -26.79 -31.27
C ASN A 611 0.09 -26.67 -29.73
N GLY A 612 -1.02 -26.32 -29.08
CA GLY A 612 -1.10 -26.23 -27.62
C GLY A 612 -0.79 -27.57 -26.95
N PHE A 613 -1.35 -28.67 -27.47
CA PHE A 613 -1.06 -30.01 -26.97
C PHE A 613 0.42 -30.40 -27.18
N THR A 614 0.99 -30.12 -28.36
CA THR A 614 2.42 -30.37 -28.63
C THR A 614 3.33 -29.56 -27.69
N CYS A 615 3.00 -28.30 -27.43
CA CYS A 615 3.73 -27.47 -26.48
C CYS A 615 3.67 -28.05 -25.05
N ASN A 616 2.52 -28.57 -24.60
CA ASN A 616 2.40 -29.20 -23.28
C ASN A 616 3.31 -30.43 -23.11
N ILE A 617 3.36 -31.30 -24.13
CA ILE A 617 4.28 -32.45 -24.13
C ILE A 617 5.73 -31.97 -24.03
N LEU A 618 6.10 -30.95 -24.83
CA LEU A 618 7.44 -30.39 -24.81
C LEU A 618 7.81 -29.82 -23.43
N PHE A 619 6.95 -29.00 -22.83
CA PHE A 619 7.20 -28.44 -21.50
C PHE A 619 7.32 -29.52 -20.42
N ARG A 620 6.52 -30.59 -20.46
CA ARG A 620 6.67 -31.74 -19.54
C ARG A 620 8.04 -32.39 -19.66
N TYR A 621 8.54 -32.59 -20.89
CA TYR A 621 9.89 -33.10 -21.11
C TYR A 621 10.95 -32.13 -20.55
N LEU A 622 10.87 -30.84 -20.88
CA LEU A 622 11.83 -29.82 -20.41
C LEU A 622 11.84 -29.67 -18.88
N HIS A 623 10.67 -29.77 -18.23
CA HIS A 623 10.56 -29.71 -16.78
C HIS A 623 11.03 -30.99 -16.07
N THR A 624 11.15 -32.11 -16.79
CA THR A 624 11.82 -33.31 -16.27
C THR A 624 13.32 -33.05 -16.15
N GLN A 625 13.92 -32.35 -17.11
CA GLN A 625 15.32 -31.92 -17.04
C GLN A 625 15.55 -30.92 -15.90
N LEU A 626 14.63 -29.95 -15.75
CA LEU A 626 14.66 -29.03 -14.63
C LEU A 626 14.54 -29.75 -13.28
N THR A 627 13.66 -30.74 -13.17
CA THR A 627 13.52 -31.56 -11.95
C THR A 627 14.81 -32.31 -11.62
N SER A 628 15.51 -32.84 -12.62
CA SER A 628 16.80 -33.51 -12.42
C SER A 628 17.86 -32.58 -11.81
N ILE A 629 17.89 -31.30 -12.20
CA ILE A 629 18.80 -30.30 -11.61
C ILE A 629 18.57 -30.19 -10.09
N PHE A 630 17.32 -30.07 -9.65
CA PHE A 630 17.00 -29.97 -8.22
C PHE A 630 17.26 -31.28 -7.48
N ARG A 631 16.92 -32.44 -8.06
CA ARG A 631 17.19 -33.76 -7.46
C ARG A 631 18.68 -34.05 -7.32
N ASN A 632 19.50 -33.57 -8.24
CA ASN A 632 20.96 -33.68 -8.14
C ASN A 632 21.52 -32.89 -6.95
N LYS A 633 20.92 -31.73 -6.60
CA LYS A 633 21.34 -30.89 -5.48
C LYS A 633 20.75 -31.34 -4.13
N PHE A 634 19.46 -31.66 -4.09
CA PHE A 634 18.70 -31.88 -2.85
C PHE A 634 18.30 -33.33 -2.59
N GLY A 635 18.65 -34.26 -3.49
CA GLY A 635 18.32 -35.68 -3.37
C GLY A 635 17.14 -36.12 -4.24
N GLN A 636 17.06 -37.42 -4.52
CA GLN A 636 16.06 -37.98 -5.46
C GLN A 636 14.60 -37.86 -4.96
N ASP A 637 14.40 -37.75 -3.64
CA ASP A 637 13.09 -37.56 -3.01
C ASP A 637 12.53 -36.14 -3.18
N PHE A 638 13.30 -35.21 -3.76
CA PHE A 638 12.81 -33.87 -4.05
C PHE A 638 11.63 -33.97 -5.05
N PRO A 639 10.47 -33.36 -4.73
CA PRO A 639 9.28 -33.44 -5.58
C PRO A 639 9.55 -32.83 -6.94
N SER A 640 8.80 -33.28 -7.95
CA SER A 640 8.99 -32.72 -9.28
C SER A 640 8.60 -31.25 -9.30
N ILE A 641 9.30 -30.42 -10.09
CA ILE A 641 8.95 -28.98 -10.14
C ILE A 641 7.51 -28.76 -10.61
N PRO A 642 6.99 -29.51 -11.61
CA PRO A 642 5.57 -29.45 -11.94
C PRO A 642 4.66 -29.73 -10.74
N GLU A 643 4.93 -30.74 -9.91
CA GLU A 643 4.12 -31.08 -8.73
C GLU A 643 4.09 -29.95 -7.68
N ILE A 644 5.19 -29.21 -7.54
CA ILE A 644 5.20 -28.00 -6.71
C ILE A 644 4.28 -26.94 -7.29
N VAL A 645 4.31 -26.74 -8.62
CA VAL A 645 3.45 -25.77 -9.32
C VAL A 645 1.96 -26.14 -9.27
N ARG A 646 1.62 -27.44 -9.25
CA ARG A 646 0.22 -27.89 -9.11
C ARG A 646 -0.44 -27.42 -7.81
N ASN A 647 0.38 -27.11 -6.80
CA ASN A 647 -0.03 -26.73 -5.45
C ASN A 647 0.33 -25.26 -5.12
N VAL A 648 0.43 -24.38 -6.12
CA VAL A 648 0.48 -22.93 -5.85
C VAL A 648 -0.89 -22.46 -5.37
N ASP A 649 -0.90 -21.53 -4.43
CA ASP A 649 -2.11 -21.04 -3.79
C ASP A 649 -2.94 -20.18 -4.75
N ILE A 650 -2.32 -19.17 -5.36
CA ILE A 650 -2.95 -18.21 -6.27
C ILE A 650 -2.05 -17.96 -7.49
N ILE A 651 -2.70 -17.79 -8.64
CA ILE A 651 -2.12 -17.33 -9.90
C ILE A 651 -2.50 -15.86 -10.08
N PHE A 652 -1.53 -14.96 -9.92
CA PHE A 652 -1.68 -13.55 -10.25
C PHE A 652 -1.35 -13.32 -11.73
N LEU A 653 -2.38 -13.00 -12.51
CA LEU A 653 -2.26 -12.71 -13.93
C LEU A 653 -2.16 -11.19 -14.11
N ALA A 654 -1.02 -10.68 -14.58
CA ALA A 654 -0.78 -9.26 -14.82
C ALA A 654 -1.52 -8.70 -16.04
N THR A 655 -2.59 -9.39 -16.45
CA THR A 655 -3.48 -9.00 -17.52
C THR A 655 -4.81 -8.48 -16.99
N ASP A 656 -5.46 -7.61 -17.76
CA ASP A 656 -6.75 -7.01 -17.44
C ASP A 656 -7.87 -7.70 -18.23
N GLU A 657 -8.82 -8.28 -17.49
CA GLU A 657 -9.97 -9.02 -18.01
C GLU A 657 -10.85 -8.20 -18.99
N ILE A 658 -10.79 -6.87 -18.91
CA ILE A 658 -11.53 -5.94 -19.77
C ILE A 658 -10.88 -5.78 -21.14
N ILE A 659 -9.58 -6.08 -21.32
CA ILE A 659 -8.89 -6.00 -22.62
C ILE A 659 -8.47 -7.36 -23.19
N ASP A 660 -8.39 -8.40 -22.35
CA ASP A 660 -8.07 -9.77 -22.75
C ASP A 660 -9.23 -10.59 -23.34
N PHE A 661 -8.93 -11.71 -23.99
CA PHE A 661 -9.98 -12.67 -24.35
C PHE A 661 -10.74 -13.16 -23.12
N SER A 662 -12.07 -13.20 -23.23
CA SER A 662 -12.90 -13.84 -22.21
C SER A 662 -12.70 -15.35 -22.27
N ALA A 663 -12.28 -15.93 -21.15
CA ALA A 663 -12.01 -17.35 -20.99
C ALA A 663 -12.60 -17.87 -19.66
N PRO A 664 -12.95 -19.17 -19.58
CA PRO A 664 -13.28 -19.79 -18.31
C PRO A 664 -12.08 -19.72 -17.35
N THR A 665 -12.34 -19.40 -16.08
CA THR A 665 -11.32 -19.25 -15.04
C THR A 665 -11.74 -19.97 -13.76
N LEU A 666 -10.77 -20.19 -12.86
CA LEU A 666 -11.01 -20.73 -11.52
C LEU A 666 -10.82 -19.64 -10.45
N PRO A 667 -11.37 -19.84 -9.22
CA PRO A 667 -11.28 -18.85 -8.15
C PRO A 667 -9.86 -18.51 -7.70
N ASN A 668 -8.89 -19.41 -7.93
CA ASN A 668 -7.49 -19.19 -7.58
C ASN A 668 -6.70 -18.41 -8.64
N LEU A 669 -7.35 -17.88 -9.68
CA LEU A 669 -6.75 -16.98 -10.66
C LEU A 669 -7.25 -15.55 -10.45
N VAL A 670 -6.31 -14.63 -10.27
CA VAL A 670 -6.58 -13.24 -9.91
C VAL A 670 -5.91 -12.29 -10.90
N ASN A 671 -6.71 -11.57 -11.69
CA ASN A 671 -6.23 -10.54 -12.60
C ASN A 671 -5.75 -9.30 -11.82
N ILE A 672 -4.52 -8.86 -12.09
CA ILE A 672 -3.86 -7.68 -11.51
C ILE A 672 -3.28 -6.77 -12.61
N GLY A 673 -3.87 -6.78 -13.81
CA GLY A 673 -3.51 -5.88 -14.89
C GLY A 673 -3.54 -4.40 -14.47
N GLY A 674 -2.45 -3.69 -14.76
CA GLY A 674 -2.28 -2.27 -14.38
C GLY A 674 -1.76 -2.04 -12.97
N LEU A 675 -1.30 -3.07 -12.26
CA LEU A 675 -0.60 -2.91 -10.99
C LEU A 675 0.60 -1.96 -11.15
N GLY A 676 0.72 -0.95 -10.27
CA GLY A 676 1.81 0.03 -10.28
C GLY A 676 1.86 0.94 -11.53
N VAL A 677 0.75 1.11 -12.25
CA VAL A 677 0.62 2.07 -13.35
C VAL A 677 -0.10 3.32 -12.83
N ASP A 678 0.59 4.45 -12.82
CA ASP A 678 0.05 5.73 -12.34
C ASP A 678 -0.67 6.49 -13.46
N ASP A 679 -1.95 6.83 -13.26
CA ASP A 679 -2.74 7.62 -14.22
C ASP A 679 -2.36 9.11 -14.22
N ASP A 680 -1.58 9.56 -13.24
CA ASP A 680 -1.28 10.97 -12.97
C ASP A 680 0.03 11.46 -13.62
N THR A 681 0.76 10.58 -14.30
CA THR A 681 2.01 10.94 -14.99
C THR A 681 1.73 11.74 -16.26
N THR A 682 1.53 13.05 -16.10
CA THR A 682 1.27 14.01 -17.19
C THR A 682 2.44 14.94 -17.47
N GLU A 683 3.41 15.04 -16.55
CA GLU A 683 4.57 15.91 -16.71
C GLU A 683 5.48 15.46 -17.86
N MET A 684 5.91 16.42 -18.69
CA MET A 684 6.88 16.20 -19.74
C MET A 684 7.83 17.40 -19.84
N SER A 685 9.04 17.18 -20.36
CA SER A 685 10.01 18.29 -20.49
C SER A 685 9.49 19.34 -21.50
N PRO A 686 9.93 20.61 -21.39
CA PRO A 686 9.51 21.67 -22.32
C PRO A 686 9.75 21.33 -23.79
N PHE A 687 10.77 20.51 -24.08
CA PHE A 687 11.03 19.99 -25.41
C PHE A 687 9.86 19.12 -25.92
N PHE A 688 9.41 18.13 -25.13
CA PHE A 688 8.31 17.27 -25.54
C PHE A 688 6.97 18.01 -25.56
N GLU A 689 6.75 18.98 -24.66
CA GLU A 689 5.57 19.85 -24.73
C GLU A 689 5.48 20.62 -26.06
N ALA A 690 6.62 21.15 -26.53
CA ALA A 690 6.69 21.86 -27.81
C ALA A 690 6.37 20.92 -28.99
N GLU A 691 6.82 19.67 -28.94
CA GLU A 691 6.51 18.65 -29.95
C GLU A 691 5.02 18.27 -29.94
N MET A 692 4.40 18.16 -28.76
CA MET A 692 2.97 17.86 -28.64
C MET A 692 2.08 18.98 -29.19
N LYS A 693 2.58 20.21 -29.29
CA LYS A 693 1.87 21.37 -29.88
C LYS A 693 1.89 21.38 -31.42
N LYS A 694 2.72 20.55 -32.06
CA LYS A 694 2.78 20.44 -33.54
C LYS A 694 1.60 19.64 -34.11
N GLY A 695 1.43 19.70 -35.43
CA GLY A 695 0.39 18.99 -36.19
C GLY A 695 -1.01 19.53 -35.94
N VAL A 696 -1.59 20.31 -36.85
CA VAL A 696 -2.87 21.01 -36.63
C VAL A 696 -4.04 20.10 -36.21
N LYS A 697 -4.08 18.83 -36.64
CA LYS A 697 -5.14 17.87 -36.31
C LYS A 697 -4.83 16.96 -35.12
N GLY A 698 -3.58 16.93 -34.65
CA GLY A 698 -3.14 16.16 -33.49
C GLY A 698 -1.84 15.40 -33.72
N VAL A 699 -1.53 14.51 -32.76
CA VAL A 699 -0.29 13.74 -32.69
C VAL A 699 -0.57 12.25 -32.89
N ILE A 700 0.35 11.55 -33.55
CA ILE A 700 0.36 10.10 -33.71
C ILE A 700 1.65 9.56 -33.11
N PHE A 701 1.53 8.58 -32.22
CA PHE A 701 2.68 7.98 -31.54
C PHE A 701 2.98 6.61 -32.14
N PHE A 702 4.26 6.31 -32.39
CA PHE A 702 4.74 5.03 -32.90
C PHE A 702 5.87 4.49 -32.02
N SER A 703 5.68 3.27 -31.49
CA SER A 703 6.70 2.60 -30.66
C SER A 703 6.55 1.08 -30.72
N LEU A 704 7.62 0.38 -31.12
CA LEU A 704 7.64 -1.09 -31.23
C LEU A 704 8.27 -1.78 -30.01
N GLY A 705 8.43 -1.06 -28.89
CA GLY A 705 8.99 -1.62 -27.66
C GLY A 705 10.52 -1.77 -27.70
N THR A 706 11.05 -2.69 -26.90
CA THR A 706 12.50 -2.93 -26.75
C THR A 706 13.00 -4.20 -27.43
N ILE A 707 12.10 -5.12 -27.79
CA ILE A 707 12.46 -6.41 -28.39
C ILE A 707 12.52 -6.31 -29.92
N ALA A 708 11.62 -5.55 -30.54
CA ALA A 708 11.66 -5.25 -31.96
C ALA A 708 12.64 -4.10 -32.23
N ASN A 709 13.92 -4.43 -32.32
CA ASN A 709 14.99 -3.45 -32.51
C ASN A 709 14.96 -2.90 -33.95
N THR A 710 14.64 -1.61 -34.13
CA THR A 710 14.53 -1.03 -35.47
C THR A 710 15.85 -1.01 -36.24
N SER A 711 17.00 -1.13 -35.55
CA SER A 711 18.31 -1.22 -36.20
C SER A 711 18.56 -2.55 -36.91
N THR A 712 17.81 -3.61 -36.58
CA THR A 712 17.92 -4.93 -37.23
C THR A 712 16.92 -5.10 -38.38
N PHE A 713 15.99 -4.17 -38.54
CA PHE A 713 15.02 -4.21 -39.63
C PHE A 713 15.69 -3.94 -40.98
N ASP A 714 15.12 -4.50 -42.04
CA ASP A 714 15.45 -4.06 -43.40
C ASP A 714 15.17 -2.55 -43.48
N LYS A 715 16.13 -1.80 -44.04
CA LYS A 715 16.06 -0.33 -44.17
C LYS A 715 14.77 0.12 -44.86
N LYS A 716 14.22 -0.70 -45.76
CA LYS A 716 12.95 -0.44 -46.44
C LYS A 716 11.77 -0.30 -45.48
N VAL A 717 11.75 -0.98 -44.32
CA VAL A 717 10.65 -0.91 -43.35
C VAL A 717 10.42 0.52 -42.89
N MET A 718 11.46 1.14 -42.33
CA MET A 718 11.36 2.50 -41.78
C MET A 718 11.32 3.55 -42.90
N GLU A 719 11.93 3.28 -44.05
CA GLU A 719 11.77 4.10 -45.26
C GLU A 719 10.31 4.17 -45.73
N SER A 720 9.64 3.03 -45.83
CA SER A 720 8.22 2.93 -46.19
C SER A 720 7.36 3.69 -45.18
N PHE A 721 7.60 3.50 -43.88
CA PHE A 721 6.83 4.18 -42.84
C PHE A 721 7.03 5.71 -42.86
N LEU A 722 8.27 6.20 -43.04
CA LEU A 722 8.53 7.64 -43.21
C LEU A 722 7.89 8.19 -44.51
N GLY A 723 7.74 7.35 -45.54
CA GLY A 723 6.96 7.66 -46.73
C GLY A 723 5.48 7.89 -46.43
N ILE A 724 4.89 7.05 -45.57
CA ILE A 724 3.51 7.20 -45.08
C ILE A 724 3.37 8.50 -44.29
N VAL A 725 4.30 8.80 -43.36
CA VAL A 725 4.28 10.03 -42.55
C VAL A 725 4.12 11.30 -43.40
N LYS A 726 4.82 11.39 -44.54
CA LYS A 726 4.74 12.54 -45.46
C LYS A 726 3.33 12.75 -46.04
N LYS A 727 2.50 11.71 -46.12
CA LYS A 727 1.12 11.78 -46.64
C LYS A 727 0.12 12.34 -45.61
N PHE A 728 0.55 12.62 -44.37
CA PHE A 728 -0.26 13.18 -43.29
C PHE A 728 0.31 14.50 -42.75
N PRO A 729 0.43 15.56 -43.57
CA PRO A 729 1.08 16.82 -43.18
C PRO A 729 0.37 17.55 -42.03
N ASP A 730 -0.92 17.30 -41.83
CA ASP A 730 -1.72 17.91 -40.75
C ASP A 730 -1.50 17.28 -39.37
N TYR A 731 -0.80 16.14 -39.30
CA TYR A 731 -0.52 15.41 -38.07
C TYR A 731 0.98 15.37 -37.79
N HIS A 732 1.35 15.43 -36.51
CA HIS A 732 2.76 15.28 -36.09
C HIS A 732 3.02 13.87 -35.58
N PHE A 733 4.07 13.23 -36.07
CA PHE A 733 4.44 11.87 -35.68
C PHE A 733 5.58 11.85 -34.67
N LEU A 734 5.39 11.12 -33.58
CA LEU A 734 6.44 10.81 -32.62
C LEU A 734 6.85 9.34 -32.81
N ILE A 735 8.07 9.10 -33.27
CA ILE A 735 8.58 7.76 -33.57
C ILE A 735 9.70 7.43 -32.59
N ARG A 736 9.51 6.36 -31.81
CA ARG A 736 10.60 5.74 -31.07
C ARG A 736 11.38 4.79 -31.99
N ALA A 737 12.65 5.07 -32.21
CA ALA A 737 13.59 4.19 -32.92
C ALA A 737 14.73 3.76 -31.99
N ASP A 738 15.42 2.66 -32.29
CA ASP A 738 16.55 2.23 -31.47
C ASP A 738 17.69 3.28 -31.47
N LYS A 739 18.45 3.33 -30.37
CA LYS A 739 19.57 4.28 -30.22
C LYS A 739 20.57 4.16 -31.37
N TYR A 740 20.83 2.94 -31.85
CA TYR A 740 21.80 2.62 -32.89
C TYR A 740 21.23 2.70 -34.31
N ASP A 741 19.92 2.94 -34.47
CA ASP A 741 19.29 3.15 -35.77
C ASP A 741 19.58 4.55 -36.32
N LYS A 742 20.81 4.72 -36.82
CA LYS A 742 21.24 5.96 -37.46
C LYS A 742 20.50 6.19 -38.78
N ASN A 743 20.11 5.12 -39.47
CA ASN A 743 19.51 5.22 -40.81
C ASN A 743 18.15 5.95 -40.74
N THR A 744 17.26 5.50 -39.86
CA THR A 744 15.94 6.12 -39.66
C THR A 744 16.08 7.58 -39.23
N LYS A 745 17.01 7.87 -38.30
CA LYS A 745 17.27 9.23 -37.82
C LYS A 745 17.75 10.17 -38.93
N GLU A 746 18.71 9.73 -39.75
CA GLU A 746 19.21 10.53 -40.87
C GLU A 746 18.14 10.76 -41.94
N ARG A 747 17.33 9.75 -42.26
CA ARG A 747 16.27 9.88 -43.28
C ARG A 747 15.09 10.74 -42.83
N ALA A 748 14.84 10.82 -41.53
CA ALA A 748 13.85 11.73 -40.98
C ALA A 748 14.28 13.21 -41.09
N LYS A 749 15.58 13.50 -41.26
CA LYS A 749 16.07 14.87 -41.48
C LYS A 749 15.52 15.39 -42.82
N GLY A 750 14.60 16.34 -42.74
CA GLY A 750 13.90 16.91 -43.90
C GLY A 750 12.41 16.55 -43.99
N ILE A 751 11.88 15.77 -43.05
CA ILE A 751 10.44 15.54 -42.88
C ILE A 751 9.94 16.46 -41.77
N SER A 752 9.08 17.42 -42.10
CA SER A 752 8.69 18.51 -41.18
C SER A 752 7.70 18.07 -40.09
N ASN A 753 7.00 16.96 -40.28
CA ASN A 753 5.92 16.48 -39.41
C ASN A 753 6.29 15.21 -38.63
N VAL A 754 7.58 15.03 -38.31
CA VAL A 754 8.07 13.88 -37.52
C VAL A 754 9.15 14.28 -36.52
N LEU A 755 9.12 13.63 -35.36
CA LEU A 755 10.25 13.52 -34.44
C LEU A 755 10.63 12.05 -34.31
N VAL A 756 11.90 11.72 -34.61
CA VAL A 756 12.49 10.41 -34.32
C VAL A 756 13.41 10.53 -33.11
N SER A 757 13.14 9.74 -32.08
CA SER A 757 13.93 9.74 -30.83
C SER A 757 14.19 8.32 -30.34
N ASP A 758 15.29 8.11 -29.62
CA ASP A 758 15.56 6.85 -28.91
C ASP A 758 14.82 6.74 -27.58
N TRP A 759 14.31 7.86 -27.07
CA TRP A 759 13.49 7.92 -25.87
C TRP A 759 12.32 8.89 -26.00
N LEU A 760 11.14 8.47 -25.53
CA LEU A 760 9.91 9.26 -25.49
C LEU A 760 9.18 9.02 -24.16
N PRO A 761 8.58 10.06 -23.54
CA PRO A 761 7.83 9.94 -22.28
C PRO A 761 6.44 9.31 -22.54
N GLN A 762 6.42 8.02 -22.85
CA GLN A 762 5.21 7.29 -23.28
C GLN A 762 4.00 7.49 -22.35
N PRO A 763 4.08 7.36 -21.01
CA PRO A 763 2.93 7.59 -20.13
C PRO A 763 2.30 8.97 -20.31
N ALA A 764 3.12 10.03 -20.29
CA ALA A 764 2.64 11.41 -20.48
C ALA A 764 2.07 11.65 -21.90
N ILE A 765 2.66 11.03 -22.93
CA ILE A 765 2.14 11.12 -24.31
C ILE A 765 0.76 10.47 -24.41
N LEU A 766 0.58 9.28 -23.82
CA LEU A 766 -0.69 8.54 -23.85
C LEU A 766 -1.82 9.32 -23.18
N HIS A 767 -1.54 10.02 -22.09
CA HIS A 767 -2.54 10.83 -21.36
C HIS A 767 -2.75 12.24 -21.97
N HIS A 768 -2.01 12.61 -23.02
CA HIS A 768 -2.11 13.95 -23.59
C HIS A 768 -3.32 14.11 -24.53
N PRO A 769 -4.14 15.16 -24.39
CA PRO A 769 -5.41 15.32 -25.13
C PRO A 769 -5.27 15.47 -26.66
N ARG A 770 -4.05 15.73 -27.15
CA ARG A 770 -3.75 15.85 -28.58
C ARG A 770 -3.37 14.54 -29.26
N LEU A 771 -3.12 13.47 -28.50
CA LEU A 771 -2.83 12.16 -29.07
C LEU A 771 -4.10 11.60 -29.72
N ARG A 772 -3.98 11.09 -30.95
CA ARG A 772 -5.11 10.53 -31.70
C ARG A 772 -5.11 9.02 -31.75
N THR A 773 -3.93 8.42 -31.91
CA THR A 773 -3.76 6.97 -31.94
C THR A 773 -2.33 6.61 -31.58
N PHE A 774 -2.17 5.39 -31.08
CA PHE A 774 -0.88 4.80 -30.79
C PHE A 774 -0.64 3.57 -31.70
N ILE A 775 0.44 3.61 -32.48
CA ILE A 775 0.91 2.52 -33.33
C ILE A 775 1.94 1.73 -32.54
N THR A 776 1.66 0.47 -32.27
CA THR A 776 2.43 -0.33 -31.32
C THR A 776 2.61 -1.78 -31.75
N HIS A 777 3.68 -2.41 -31.27
CA HIS A 777 3.89 -3.85 -31.40
C HIS A 777 2.93 -4.73 -30.57
N ALA A 778 2.00 -4.14 -29.81
CA ALA A 778 1.06 -4.84 -28.92
C ALA A 778 1.70 -5.57 -27.72
N GLY A 779 2.81 -5.04 -27.19
CA GLY A 779 3.34 -5.45 -25.89
C GLY A 779 2.38 -5.10 -24.75
N TYR A 780 2.15 -6.03 -23.83
CA TYR A 780 1.05 -5.98 -22.86
C TYR A 780 1.01 -4.72 -22.00
N ASN A 781 2.15 -4.30 -21.43
CA ASN A 781 2.22 -3.08 -20.63
C ASN A 781 1.75 -1.82 -21.39
N GLY A 782 2.14 -1.69 -22.65
CA GLY A 782 1.71 -0.56 -23.49
C GLY A 782 0.23 -0.61 -23.84
N LEU A 783 -0.37 -1.81 -23.91
CA LEU A 783 -1.81 -1.97 -24.10
C LEU A 783 -2.59 -1.55 -22.86
N VAL A 784 -2.13 -1.92 -21.66
CA VAL A 784 -2.75 -1.49 -20.41
C VAL A 784 -2.68 0.03 -20.27
N GLU A 785 -1.52 0.64 -20.51
CA GLU A 785 -1.35 2.10 -20.46
C GLU A 785 -2.30 2.80 -21.45
N ALA A 786 -2.38 2.32 -22.70
CA ALA A 786 -3.29 2.88 -23.70
C ALA A 786 -4.77 2.68 -23.34
N ALA A 787 -5.14 1.51 -22.80
CA ALA A 787 -6.49 1.22 -22.34
C ALA A 787 -6.92 2.17 -21.22
N ARG A 788 -6.03 2.43 -20.25
CA ARG A 788 -6.26 3.36 -19.12
C ARG A 788 -6.29 4.84 -19.55
N ALA A 789 -5.58 5.18 -20.63
CA ALA A 789 -5.66 6.50 -21.23
C ALA A 789 -6.89 6.67 -22.16
N GLY A 790 -7.49 5.57 -22.61
CA GLY A 790 -8.59 5.58 -23.58
C GLY A 790 -8.12 5.87 -25.02
N VAL A 791 -6.90 5.46 -25.35
CA VAL A 791 -6.27 5.70 -26.67
C VAL A 791 -6.50 4.49 -27.58
N PRO A 792 -7.07 4.69 -28.78
CA PRO A 792 -7.23 3.59 -29.73
C PRO A 792 -5.90 3.24 -30.42
N LEU A 793 -5.81 2.01 -30.93
CA LEU A 793 -4.52 1.40 -31.29
C LEU A 793 -4.47 0.92 -32.75
N ILE A 794 -3.30 1.06 -33.37
CA ILE A 794 -2.94 0.28 -34.56
C ILE A 794 -1.83 -0.68 -34.13
N THR A 795 -2.08 -1.98 -34.23
CA THR A 795 -1.19 -3.00 -33.68
C THR A 795 -0.45 -3.75 -34.78
N ILE A 796 0.88 -3.85 -34.63
CA ILE A 796 1.77 -4.58 -35.54
C ILE A 796 2.48 -5.68 -34.74
N PRO A 797 1.88 -6.86 -34.55
CA PRO A 797 2.48 -7.90 -33.74
C PRO A 797 3.70 -8.52 -34.45
N PHE A 798 4.81 -8.72 -33.73
CA PHE A 798 6.02 -9.31 -34.27
C PHE A 798 6.26 -10.74 -33.78
N MET A 799 6.18 -10.97 -32.47
CA MET A 799 6.52 -12.25 -31.83
C MET A 799 5.87 -12.45 -30.45
N PHE A 800 6.02 -13.65 -29.89
CA PHE A 800 5.51 -14.04 -28.57
C PHE A 800 3.99 -13.80 -28.42
N ASP A 801 3.57 -13.23 -27.29
CA ASP A 801 2.20 -12.93 -26.90
C ASP A 801 1.56 -11.80 -27.72
N GLN A 802 2.34 -11.02 -28.48
CA GLN A 802 1.87 -9.85 -29.21
C GLN A 802 0.77 -10.17 -30.21
N ASN A 803 0.82 -11.35 -30.86
CA ASN A 803 -0.25 -11.78 -31.77
C ASN A 803 -1.56 -11.99 -31.03
N LEU A 804 -1.54 -12.72 -29.90
CA LEU A 804 -2.69 -12.92 -29.04
C LEU A 804 -3.26 -11.58 -28.56
N ASN A 805 -2.40 -10.71 -28.04
CA ASN A 805 -2.81 -9.41 -27.52
C ASN A 805 -3.47 -8.56 -28.63
N SER A 806 -2.86 -8.51 -29.82
CA SER A 806 -3.39 -7.79 -30.97
C SER A 806 -4.75 -8.32 -31.42
N ARG A 807 -4.97 -9.63 -31.38
CA ARG A 807 -6.27 -10.24 -31.72
C ARG A 807 -7.34 -9.89 -30.69
N ALA A 808 -6.97 -9.76 -29.41
CA ALA A 808 -7.89 -9.32 -28.37
C ALA A 808 -8.35 -7.88 -28.61
N ILE A 809 -7.42 -6.99 -28.99
CA ILE A 809 -7.73 -5.59 -29.30
C ILE A 809 -8.68 -5.49 -30.51
N GLU A 810 -8.38 -6.20 -31.59
CA GLU A 810 -9.20 -6.30 -32.80
C GLU A 810 -10.62 -6.78 -32.46
N LYS A 811 -10.73 -7.90 -31.73
CA LYS A 811 -12.02 -8.47 -31.31
C LYS A 811 -12.86 -7.53 -30.46
N LYS A 812 -12.21 -6.72 -29.61
CA LYS A 812 -12.88 -5.74 -28.76
C LYS A 812 -13.19 -4.42 -29.45
N GLY A 813 -12.75 -4.23 -30.69
CA GLY A 813 -13.13 -3.11 -31.56
C GLY A 813 -12.52 -1.75 -31.18
N TRP A 814 -11.43 -1.74 -30.40
CA TRP A 814 -10.73 -0.48 -30.01
C TRP A 814 -9.36 -0.34 -30.66
N GLY A 815 -9.06 -1.19 -31.65
CA GLY A 815 -7.87 -1.06 -32.47
C GLY A 815 -7.97 -1.81 -33.79
N ILE A 816 -7.00 -1.55 -34.66
CA ILE A 816 -6.84 -2.18 -35.97
C ILE A 816 -5.56 -3.01 -35.94
N ARG A 817 -5.67 -4.31 -36.21
CA ARG A 817 -4.49 -5.16 -36.39
C ARG A 817 -3.99 -5.05 -37.82
N THR A 818 -2.68 -4.84 -37.97
CA THR A 818 -1.96 -4.97 -39.25
C THR A 818 -0.94 -6.10 -39.15
N ASP A 819 -0.26 -6.40 -40.26
CA ASP A 819 0.75 -7.45 -40.33
C ASP A 819 2.16 -6.88 -40.50
N LYS A 820 3.15 -7.48 -39.84
CA LYS A 820 4.55 -7.02 -39.93
C LYS A 820 5.10 -7.03 -41.36
N LYS A 821 4.63 -7.93 -42.23
CA LYS A 821 5.04 -8.00 -43.64
C LYS A 821 4.41 -6.89 -44.49
N GLN A 822 3.28 -6.33 -44.08
CA GLN A 822 2.66 -5.20 -44.79
C GLN A 822 3.56 -3.95 -44.74
N LEU A 823 4.37 -3.78 -43.68
CA LEU A 823 5.36 -2.70 -43.62
C LEU A 823 6.38 -2.74 -44.77
N LEU A 824 6.67 -3.93 -45.31
CA LEU A 824 7.59 -4.13 -46.43
C LEU A 824 6.88 -4.20 -47.77
N ASN A 825 5.79 -4.96 -47.83
CA ASN A 825 5.23 -5.43 -49.09
C ASN A 825 3.92 -4.73 -49.48
N ASP A 826 3.28 -4.04 -48.55
CA ASP A 826 1.98 -3.38 -48.75
C ASP A 826 1.82 -2.17 -47.80
N PRO A 827 2.66 -1.12 -47.95
CA PRO A 827 2.61 0.06 -47.09
C PRO A 827 1.30 0.85 -47.23
N ASP A 828 0.58 0.69 -48.35
CA ASP A 828 -0.72 1.34 -48.57
C ASP A 828 -1.79 0.80 -47.62
N SER A 829 -1.72 -0.47 -47.21
CA SER A 829 -2.60 -1.02 -46.16
C SER A 829 -2.38 -0.36 -44.78
N ILE A 830 -1.13 -0.03 -44.44
CA ILE A 830 -0.80 0.66 -43.19
C ILE A 830 -1.29 2.12 -43.23
N GLU A 831 -1.14 2.78 -44.38
CA GLU A 831 -1.73 4.09 -44.60
C GLU A 831 -3.26 4.06 -44.43
N ALA A 832 -3.93 3.07 -45.04
CA ALA A 832 -5.38 2.91 -44.93
C ALA A 832 -5.82 2.70 -43.48
N ALA A 833 -5.10 1.88 -42.70
CA ALA A 833 -5.36 1.69 -41.27
C ALA A 833 -5.25 3.00 -40.47
N ILE A 834 -4.26 3.84 -40.78
CA ILE A 834 -4.12 5.17 -40.14
C ILE A 834 -5.31 6.07 -40.52
N ARG A 835 -5.71 6.10 -41.80
CA ARG A 835 -6.87 6.90 -42.23
C ARG A 835 -8.16 6.45 -41.56
N GLU A 836 -8.40 5.15 -41.52
CA GLU A 836 -9.56 4.54 -40.86
C GLU A 836 -9.59 4.92 -39.37
N MET A 837 -8.49 4.73 -38.65
CA MET A 837 -8.37 5.06 -37.23
C MET A 837 -8.64 6.55 -36.93
N LEU A 838 -8.21 7.44 -37.82
CA LEU A 838 -8.38 8.89 -37.65
C LEU A 838 -9.78 9.41 -38.04
N THR A 839 -10.54 8.65 -38.82
CA THR A 839 -11.83 9.10 -39.38
C THR A 839 -13.03 8.37 -38.82
N ASN A 840 -12.87 7.12 -38.35
CA ASN A 840 -13.95 6.33 -37.77
C ASN A 840 -13.98 6.48 -36.23
N PRO A 841 -14.97 7.20 -35.66
CA PRO A 841 -15.02 7.47 -34.22
C PRO A 841 -15.35 6.24 -33.37
N SER A 842 -15.74 5.11 -33.97
CA SER A 842 -16.08 3.89 -33.23
C SER A 842 -14.90 3.37 -32.39
N TYR A 843 -13.67 3.42 -32.92
CA TYR A 843 -12.47 3.00 -32.21
C TYR A 843 -12.21 3.84 -30.96
N THR A 844 -12.28 5.17 -31.08
CA THR A 844 -12.13 6.09 -29.94
C THR A 844 -13.25 5.90 -28.92
N LYS A 845 -14.50 5.76 -29.37
CA LYS A 845 -15.65 5.51 -28.48
C LYS A 845 -15.46 4.21 -27.68
N GLN A 846 -14.97 3.17 -28.34
CA GLN A 846 -14.71 1.88 -27.71
C GLN A 846 -13.51 1.95 -26.77
N ALA A 847 -12.42 2.66 -27.13
CA ALA A 847 -11.28 2.88 -26.25
C ALA A 847 -11.67 3.66 -24.98
N HIS A 848 -12.51 4.69 -25.09
CA HIS A 848 -13.07 5.39 -23.92
C HIS A 848 -13.93 4.48 -23.06
N ARG A 849 -14.78 3.63 -23.67
CA ARG A 849 -15.57 2.64 -22.92
C ARG A 849 -14.67 1.67 -22.14
N ILE A 850 -13.59 1.18 -22.75
CA ILE A 850 -12.62 0.30 -22.11
C ILE A 850 -11.96 1.00 -20.92
N ARG A 851 -11.49 2.24 -21.11
CA ARG A 851 -10.96 3.06 -20.02
C ARG A 851 -11.92 3.17 -18.85
N ASP A 852 -13.16 3.55 -19.15
CA ASP A 852 -14.16 3.82 -18.13
C ASP A 852 -14.48 2.54 -17.34
N LEU A 853 -14.56 1.39 -18.02
CA LEU A 853 -14.71 0.06 -17.39
C LEU A 853 -13.54 -0.31 -16.47
N ILE A 854 -12.30 -0.05 -16.89
CA ILE A 854 -11.10 -0.32 -16.07
C ILE A 854 -11.10 0.58 -14.83
N LYS A 855 -11.43 1.87 -14.99
CA LYS A 855 -11.45 2.85 -13.89
C LYS A 855 -12.62 2.63 -12.93
N SER A 856 -13.74 2.10 -13.41
CA SER A 856 -14.94 1.85 -12.59
C SER A 856 -15.00 0.45 -11.97
N LYS A 857 -13.91 -0.34 -12.02
CA LYS A 857 -13.90 -1.69 -11.42
C LYS A 857 -14.21 -1.59 -9.92
N PRO A 858 -15.06 -2.50 -9.37
CA PRO A 858 -15.39 -2.48 -7.94
C PRO A 858 -14.19 -2.62 -7.00
N MET A 859 -13.13 -3.30 -7.46
CA MET A 859 -11.85 -3.41 -6.75
C MET A 859 -10.71 -3.21 -7.74
N GLY A 860 -9.76 -2.33 -7.39
CA GLY A 860 -8.56 -2.07 -8.19
C GLY A 860 -7.53 -3.21 -8.10
N ALA A 861 -6.58 -3.23 -9.05
CA ALA A 861 -5.53 -4.25 -9.11
C ALA A 861 -4.71 -4.35 -7.81
N ARG A 862 -4.29 -3.19 -7.25
CA ARG A 862 -3.54 -3.13 -5.98
C ARG A 862 -4.31 -3.74 -4.81
N GLU A 863 -5.56 -3.32 -4.63
CA GLU A 863 -6.38 -3.79 -3.51
C GLU A 863 -6.64 -5.30 -3.60
N ARG A 864 -7.01 -5.78 -4.80
CA ARG A 864 -7.22 -7.21 -5.06
C ARG A 864 -5.95 -8.01 -4.80
N PHE A 865 -4.81 -7.50 -5.24
CA PHE A 865 -3.50 -8.12 -5.04
C PHE A 865 -3.16 -8.26 -3.55
N ILE A 866 -3.13 -7.15 -2.82
CA ILE A 866 -2.72 -7.14 -1.40
C ILE A 866 -3.67 -7.97 -0.53
N LYS A 867 -4.98 -7.73 -0.63
CA LYS A 867 -5.96 -8.49 0.17
C LYS A 867 -5.90 -9.99 -0.10
N THR A 868 -5.69 -10.40 -1.36
CA THR A 868 -5.57 -11.83 -1.69
C THR A 868 -4.29 -12.41 -1.11
N THR A 869 -3.15 -11.71 -1.23
CA THR A 869 -1.88 -12.16 -0.66
C THR A 869 -1.96 -12.31 0.85
N GLU A 870 -2.45 -11.30 1.56
CA GLU A 870 -2.62 -11.32 3.01
C GLU A 870 -3.58 -12.43 3.44
N TRP A 871 -4.74 -12.54 2.77
CA TRP A 871 -5.72 -13.59 3.06
C TRP A 871 -5.13 -15.00 2.91
N VAL A 872 -4.36 -15.26 1.85
CA VAL A 872 -3.71 -16.57 1.64
C VAL A 872 -2.66 -16.85 2.72
N ILE A 873 -1.79 -15.90 3.04
CA ILE A 873 -0.74 -16.11 4.04
C ILE A 873 -1.37 -16.32 5.42
N LYS A 874 -2.32 -15.45 5.80
CA LYS A 874 -3.05 -15.51 7.08
C LYS A 874 -3.73 -16.85 7.33
N ASN A 875 -4.31 -17.44 6.29
CA ASN A 875 -5.06 -18.69 6.43
C ASN A 875 -4.21 -19.95 6.21
N GLY A 876 -2.89 -19.81 6.08
CA GLY A 876 -2.02 -20.96 5.83
C GLY A 876 -2.32 -21.62 4.49
N GLY A 877 -2.59 -20.82 3.46
CA GLY A 877 -2.90 -21.26 2.09
C GLY A 877 -4.40 -21.31 1.79
N VAL A 878 -4.73 -21.74 0.57
CA VAL A 878 -6.12 -21.80 0.06
C VAL A 878 -6.38 -23.09 -0.72
N HIS A 879 -6.10 -24.22 -0.08
CA HIS A 879 -6.20 -25.54 -0.72
C HIS A 879 -7.60 -25.83 -1.29
N GLU A 880 -8.62 -25.28 -0.65
CA GLU A 880 -10.04 -25.41 -0.99
C GLU A 880 -10.38 -24.78 -2.35
N LEU A 881 -9.56 -23.84 -2.85
CA LEU A 881 -9.75 -23.22 -4.17
C LEU A 881 -9.07 -24.01 -5.30
N LEU A 882 -8.21 -24.97 -4.96
CA LEU A 882 -7.51 -25.76 -5.94
C LEU A 882 -8.45 -26.84 -6.49
N THR A 883 -8.47 -27.01 -7.82
CA THR A 883 -9.30 -28.03 -8.49
C THR A 883 -8.73 -29.44 -8.31
N GLU A 884 -9.56 -30.42 -7.96
CA GLU A 884 -9.20 -31.85 -7.86
C GLU A 884 -8.62 -32.42 -9.16
N GLY A 885 -8.92 -31.78 -10.31
CA GLY A 885 -8.39 -32.16 -11.61
C GLY A 885 -6.85 -32.12 -11.71
N ARG A 886 -6.18 -31.40 -10.79
CA ARG A 886 -4.70 -31.28 -10.73
C ARG A 886 -4.00 -32.61 -10.45
N ASP A 887 -4.69 -33.55 -9.80
CA ASP A 887 -4.14 -34.86 -9.41
C ASP A 887 -4.47 -35.95 -10.45
N LEU A 888 -5.22 -35.62 -11.49
CA LEU A 888 -5.55 -36.56 -12.56
C LEU A 888 -4.37 -36.80 -13.51
N SER A 889 -4.30 -38.03 -14.03
CA SER A 889 -3.38 -38.35 -15.12
C SER A 889 -3.79 -37.65 -16.43
N LEU A 890 -2.87 -37.55 -17.39
CA LEU A 890 -3.21 -37.07 -18.75
C LEU A 890 -4.28 -37.93 -19.42
N ILE A 891 -4.36 -39.22 -19.12
CA ILE A 891 -5.35 -40.13 -19.70
C ILE A 891 -6.74 -39.76 -19.19
N THR A 892 -6.87 -39.60 -17.86
CA THR A 892 -8.15 -39.33 -17.19
C THR A 892 -8.63 -37.90 -17.41
N SER A 893 -7.74 -36.90 -17.34
CA SER A 893 -8.09 -35.48 -17.54
C SER A 893 -8.69 -35.19 -18.93
N TYR A 894 -8.25 -35.93 -19.96
CA TYR A 894 -8.79 -35.84 -21.31
C TYR A 894 -9.82 -36.93 -21.63
N ASN A 895 -10.24 -37.73 -20.63
CA ASN A 895 -11.18 -38.86 -20.77
C ASN A 895 -10.78 -39.85 -21.88
N LEU A 896 -9.48 -40.04 -22.14
CA LEU A 896 -8.99 -40.94 -23.18
C LEU A 896 -9.28 -42.40 -22.85
N ASP A 897 -9.29 -42.75 -21.56
CA ASP A 897 -9.76 -44.02 -21.02
C ASP A 897 -11.25 -44.31 -21.31
N ILE A 898 -12.04 -43.29 -21.64
CA ILE A 898 -13.44 -43.42 -22.05
C ILE A 898 -13.56 -43.38 -23.59
N PHE A 899 -13.00 -42.35 -24.22
CA PHE A 899 -13.19 -42.12 -25.66
C PHE A 899 -12.48 -43.15 -26.54
N VAL A 900 -11.30 -43.66 -26.14
CA VAL A 900 -10.57 -44.65 -26.92
C VAL A 900 -11.33 -45.98 -26.98
N PRO A 901 -11.80 -46.57 -25.86
CA PRO A 901 -12.66 -47.75 -25.93
C PRO A 901 -13.95 -47.54 -26.72
N LEU A 902 -14.63 -46.39 -26.55
CA LEU A 902 -15.84 -46.08 -27.32
C LEU A 902 -15.58 -46.03 -28.83
N LEU A 903 -14.44 -45.47 -29.26
CA LEU A 903 -14.02 -45.47 -30.65
C LEU A 903 -13.80 -46.90 -31.17
N PHE A 904 -13.16 -47.77 -30.39
CA PHE A 904 -13.00 -49.18 -30.77
C PHE A 904 -14.33 -49.92 -30.89
N VAL A 905 -15.29 -49.67 -29.98
CA VAL A 905 -16.65 -50.23 -30.06
C VAL A 905 -17.37 -49.73 -31.30
N PHE A 906 -17.30 -48.42 -31.59
CA PHE A 906 -17.89 -47.83 -32.78
C PHE A 906 -17.31 -48.43 -34.08
N LEU A 907 -15.98 -48.55 -34.16
CA LEU A 907 -15.30 -49.19 -35.29
C LEU A 907 -15.70 -50.67 -35.40
N PHE A 908 -15.79 -51.40 -34.29
CA PHE A 908 -16.24 -52.80 -34.29
C PHE A 908 -17.69 -52.95 -34.81
N LEU A 909 -18.61 -52.10 -34.34
CA LEU A 909 -20.04 -52.18 -34.69
C LEU A 909 -20.36 -51.70 -36.11
N ILE A 910 -19.53 -50.83 -36.71
CA ILE A 910 -19.79 -50.27 -38.04
C ILE A 910 -18.89 -50.89 -39.10
N VAL A 911 -17.58 -50.94 -38.85
CA VAL A 911 -16.59 -51.36 -39.86
C VAL A 911 -16.69 -52.86 -40.11
N ILE A 912 -16.89 -53.70 -39.09
CA ILE A 912 -16.98 -55.15 -39.28
C ILE A 912 -18.22 -55.58 -40.07
N PRO A 913 -19.46 -55.13 -39.76
CA PRO A 913 -20.60 -55.45 -40.59
C PRO A 913 -20.52 -54.80 -41.99
N PHE A 914 -19.95 -53.61 -42.12
CA PHE A 914 -19.70 -52.99 -43.43
C PHE A 914 -18.70 -53.81 -44.28
N LEU A 915 -17.60 -54.28 -43.69
CA LEU A 915 -16.64 -55.19 -44.34
C LEU A 915 -17.25 -56.56 -44.67
N LYS A 916 -18.14 -57.09 -43.81
CA LYS A 916 -18.91 -58.31 -44.10
C LYS A 916 -19.93 -58.10 -45.22
N LEU A 917 -20.52 -56.92 -45.33
CA LEU A 917 -21.42 -56.54 -46.42
C LEU A 917 -20.66 -56.47 -47.75
N ILE A 918 -19.50 -55.81 -47.77
CA ILE A 918 -18.62 -55.75 -48.95
C ILE A 918 -18.09 -57.13 -49.31
N GLY A 919 -17.61 -57.91 -48.33
CA GLY A 919 -17.14 -59.28 -48.54
C GLY A 919 -18.25 -60.23 -48.99
N GLY A 920 -19.47 -60.07 -48.46
CA GLY A 920 -20.66 -60.79 -48.89
C GLY A 920 -21.07 -60.43 -50.33
N PHE A 921 -20.97 -59.15 -50.71
CA PHE A 921 -21.17 -58.69 -52.08
C PHE A 921 -20.14 -59.32 -53.04
N TYR A 922 -18.86 -59.36 -52.65
CA TYR A 922 -17.80 -60.04 -53.40
C TYR A 922 -18.04 -61.56 -53.51
N TYR A 923 -18.47 -62.21 -52.44
CA TYR A 923 -18.75 -63.65 -52.43
C TYR A 923 -19.96 -64.03 -53.30
N PHE A 924 -21.04 -63.24 -53.25
CA PHE A 924 -22.21 -63.40 -54.11
C PHE A 924 -21.89 -63.13 -55.59
N SER A 925 -21.05 -62.12 -55.88
CA SER A 925 -20.63 -61.80 -57.25
C SER A 925 -19.73 -62.89 -57.86
N CYS A 926 -18.89 -63.56 -57.05
CA CYS A 926 -18.07 -64.69 -57.50
C CYS A 926 -18.88 -66.01 -57.64
N PHE A 927 -19.79 -66.31 -56.72
CA PHE A 927 -20.64 -67.52 -56.82
C PHE A 927 -21.71 -67.43 -57.90
N GLY A 928 -22.27 -66.23 -58.15
CA GLY A 928 -23.16 -65.99 -59.28
C GLY A 928 -22.51 -66.31 -60.63
N HIS A 929 -21.18 -66.10 -60.73
CA HIS A 929 -20.43 -66.45 -61.93
C HIS A 929 -20.24 -67.96 -62.11
N ILE A 930 -20.01 -68.70 -61.01
CA ILE A 930 -19.82 -70.17 -61.02
C ILE A 930 -21.14 -70.91 -61.29
N VAL A 931 -22.27 -70.48 -60.69
CA VAL A 931 -23.59 -71.11 -60.91
C VAL A 931 -24.11 -70.88 -62.33
N SER A 932 -23.79 -69.74 -62.96
CA SER A 932 -24.13 -69.51 -64.38
C SER A 932 -23.40 -70.45 -65.33
N LYS A 933 -22.24 -70.98 -64.92
CA LYS A 933 -21.42 -71.88 -65.73
C LYS A 933 -21.94 -73.32 -65.70
N HIS A 934 -22.53 -73.76 -64.58
CA HIS A 934 -23.08 -75.12 -64.44
C HIS A 934 -24.50 -75.32 -65.00
N LYS A 935 -25.23 -74.25 -65.35
CA LYS A 935 -26.55 -74.35 -66.01
C LYS A 935 -26.48 -74.41 -67.55
N LYS A 936 -25.28 -74.54 -68.13
CA LYS A 936 -25.03 -74.49 -69.57
C LYS A 936 -24.37 -75.76 -70.15
N ASP A 937 -24.29 -76.84 -69.37
CA ASP A 937 -23.84 -78.15 -69.85
C ASP A 937 -24.97 -79.18 -69.80
#